data_AF-A0A3N1Q782-F1
#
_entry.id   AF-A0A3N1Q782-F1
#
_cell.length_a   1.000
_cell.length_b   1.000
_cell.length_c   1.000
_cell.angle_alpha   90.00
_cell.angle_beta   90.00
_cell.angle_gamma   90.00
#
_symmetry.space_group_name_H-M   'P 1'
#
loop_
_entity.id
_entity.type
_entity.pdbx_description
1 polymer ?
#
loop_
_entity_poly.entity_id
_entity_poly.type
_entity_poly.pdbx_seq_one_letter_code
_entity_poly.pdbx_strand_id
1 'polypeptide(L)'
;MSAAVTAFPELQTDLGDAHVFLTGGTGFVGQAILERLLASHPETTVSLLIRTKGSTSGVDRLRHMLRKPVFKSWRDSVGEAEVERAVTERLRVLEGGLDSVPALPKDIDLVIHSASSVSFDPPIDQAFETNVGGAVGLYEALLAAEIDPHVVHVSTAYVGGLRKGIFPEASLTHDVDWRAEFDAARGARSRVELASRQPEVLRRFMAEARAKHGKEGPLAVSREAESRRVDWVKAKLVDHGRTRAESLGWTDVYTLTKAFAERAAEQMWAAAGHRLSFVRPAIVESALRHPYPGWIDGFKVADPLIMAYGRGMLPEFPGVPDSVLDVVPVDFVVNVIVLVAANPAPAGEPQFFHVSSGASNPLPIHRMFTNLSMFFTAHPVPTPDSGDIAAATWRFPGGRKVERAVRLRARINDARESLFIRMPSTTRTREALASVDRRRSDLESLQSLTDLYRHYIQSEIIFDDTRTKALQAAIVATQTPEKALDIGFDMTDIQWEDYFQGVHFPAVTTMTRAFSVRPATSAPAAEPVLPQRSDVVAVFDLEGTVVDSNLVEQYLWVRGSGFGKAAWPGEVASLLAALPGYLRAEQRDRAEFIRAFLRRYEGMPVSRLEEVVAKSFGQTLLKSTMPAAIERIAAHRAAGHRTVLVTGSIGTLVEPLANLFDEVVAGTMHARDGIFTGYLAKPPVVGEARAAWLRQYAALNGLDLSASYGYGDSHSDLVWLEMVGNPSAVNPDANLSREALRRRWRIRDWKRGPIELISKDA
;
A
#
# COMPACT_ATOMS: atom_id res chain seq x y z
N MET A 1 -18.04 -24.59 -41.00
CA MET A 1 -16.75 -25.18 -41.41
C MET A 1 -16.21 -24.59 -42.71
N SER A 2 -16.96 -24.55 -43.82
CA SER A 2 -16.43 -24.09 -45.13
C SER A 2 -15.90 -22.63 -45.19
N ALA A 3 -16.45 -21.68 -44.42
CA ALA A 3 -15.97 -20.28 -44.39
C ALA A 3 -14.85 -20.00 -43.37
N ALA A 4 -14.60 -20.93 -42.43
CA ALA A 4 -13.56 -20.78 -41.41
C ALA A 4 -12.20 -21.31 -41.91
N VAL A 5 -12.22 -22.41 -42.67
CA VAL A 5 -11.03 -22.99 -43.32
C VAL A 5 -10.46 -22.07 -44.41
N THR A 6 -11.28 -21.18 -44.99
CA THR A 6 -10.83 -20.22 -46.01
C THR A 6 -10.04 -19.03 -45.45
N ALA A 7 -10.10 -18.75 -44.14
CA ALA A 7 -9.40 -17.62 -43.54
C ALA A 7 -7.91 -17.91 -43.25
N PHE A 8 -7.56 -19.17 -42.99
CA PHE A 8 -6.20 -19.65 -42.72
C PHE A 8 -5.90 -20.94 -43.49
N PRO A 9 -5.81 -20.89 -44.84
CA PRO A 9 -5.65 -22.08 -45.68
C PRO A 9 -4.28 -22.77 -45.53
N GLU A 10 -3.23 -22.01 -45.15
CA GLU A 10 -1.86 -22.49 -44.93
C GLU A 10 -1.40 -22.17 -43.50
N LEU A 11 -2.14 -22.69 -42.50
CA LEU A 11 -1.85 -22.42 -41.09
C LEU A 11 -0.42 -22.86 -40.72
N GLN A 12 0.42 -21.89 -40.36
CA GLN A 12 1.73 -22.13 -39.75
C GLN A 12 1.59 -22.26 -38.24
N THR A 13 2.21 -23.29 -37.67
CA THR A 13 2.19 -23.53 -36.21
C THR A 13 3.55 -23.40 -35.57
N ASP A 14 4.61 -23.30 -36.37
CA ASP A 14 5.98 -23.18 -35.90
C ASP A 14 6.57 -21.84 -36.33
N LEU A 15 7.43 -21.26 -35.48
CA LEU A 15 8.16 -20.03 -35.74
C LEU A 15 9.52 -20.29 -36.41
N GLY A 16 9.94 -21.55 -36.51
CA GLY A 16 11.24 -21.89 -37.10
C GLY A 16 12.40 -21.25 -36.34
N ASP A 17 13.38 -20.72 -37.07
CA ASP A 17 14.57 -20.04 -36.56
C ASP A 17 14.36 -18.53 -36.31
N ALA A 18 13.11 -18.05 -36.31
CA ALA A 18 12.79 -16.64 -36.17
C ALA A 18 13.43 -15.98 -34.93
N HIS A 19 13.93 -14.77 -35.12
CA HIS A 19 14.40 -13.93 -34.04
C HIS A 19 13.26 -13.07 -33.49
N VAL A 20 12.85 -13.40 -32.27
CA VAL A 20 11.72 -12.79 -31.56
C VAL A 20 12.21 -11.69 -30.62
N PHE A 21 11.75 -10.46 -30.83
CA PHE A 21 11.88 -9.39 -29.85
C PHE A 21 10.65 -9.34 -28.93
N LEU A 22 10.84 -9.69 -27.65
CA LEU A 22 9.78 -9.73 -26.64
C LEU A 22 9.93 -8.57 -25.65
N THR A 23 8.95 -7.68 -25.66
CA THR A 23 8.79 -6.66 -24.61
C THR A 23 7.84 -7.16 -23.52
N GLY A 24 8.09 -6.77 -22.27
CA GLY A 24 7.23 -7.18 -21.16
C GLY A 24 7.45 -8.63 -20.73
N GLY A 25 8.55 -9.27 -21.15
CA GLY A 25 8.87 -10.67 -20.82
C GLY A 25 8.97 -10.96 -19.31
N THR A 26 9.19 -9.95 -18.46
CA THR A 26 9.16 -10.12 -17.00
C THR A 26 7.75 -10.09 -16.39
N GLY A 27 6.72 -9.72 -17.16
CA GLY A 27 5.32 -9.71 -16.73
C GLY A 27 4.70 -11.11 -16.74
N PHE A 28 3.45 -11.24 -16.29
CA PHE A 28 2.76 -12.53 -16.21
C PHE A 28 2.58 -13.20 -17.57
N VAL A 29 1.89 -12.54 -18.50
CA VAL A 29 1.71 -13.07 -19.86
C VAL A 29 3.06 -13.19 -20.57
N GLY A 30 3.96 -12.21 -20.40
CA GLY A 30 5.31 -12.24 -20.98
C GLY A 30 6.16 -13.43 -20.54
N GLN A 31 6.09 -13.83 -19.27
CA GLN A 31 6.78 -15.03 -18.77
C GLN A 31 6.21 -16.29 -19.41
N ALA A 32 4.88 -16.37 -19.57
CA ALA A 32 4.21 -17.49 -20.20
C ALA A 32 4.54 -17.60 -21.70
N ILE A 33 4.63 -16.46 -22.40
CA ILE A 33 5.10 -16.39 -23.79
C ILE A 33 6.55 -16.89 -23.88
N LEU A 34 7.44 -16.37 -23.03
CA LEU A 34 8.84 -16.79 -23.04
C LEU A 34 8.98 -18.29 -22.75
N GLU A 35 8.22 -18.82 -21.79
CA GLU A 35 8.23 -20.24 -21.47
C GLU A 35 7.73 -21.08 -22.65
N ARG A 36 6.64 -20.67 -23.32
CA ARG A 36 6.16 -21.35 -24.52
C ARG A 36 7.16 -21.30 -25.67
N LEU A 37 7.84 -20.17 -25.89
CA LEU A 37 8.92 -20.07 -26.89
C LEU A 37 10.05 -21.04 -26.55
N LEU A 38 10.46 -21.10 -25.28
CA LEU A 38 11.53 -21.98 -24.82
C LEU A 38 11.18 -23.47 -24.97
N ALA A 39 9.95 -23.86 -24.59
CA ALA A 39 9.49 -25.24 -24.56
C ALA A 39 9.06 -25.79 -25.93
N SER A 40 8.41 -24.97 -26.76
CA SER A 40 7.76 -25.44 -27.99
C SER A 40 8.42 -24.94 -29.29
N HIS A 41 9.28 -23.92 -29.24
CA HIS A 41 9.95 -23.36 -30.42
C HIS A 41 11.48 -23.27 -30.22
N PRO A 42 12.18 -24.41 -30.02
CA PRO A 42 13.57 -24.44 -29.54
C PRO A 42 14.58 -23.70 -30.44
N GLU A 43 14.29 -23.58 -31.74
CA GLU A 43 15.18 -22.96 -32.73
C GLU A 43 15.12 -21.42 -32.74
N THR A 44 14.13 -20.82 -32.07
CA THR A 44 13.98 -19.35 -32.05
C THR A 44 15.07 -18.66 -31.23
N THR A 45 15.57 -17.51 -31.70
CA THR A 45 16.36 -16.60 -30.85
C THR A 45 15.42 -15.60 -30.19
N VAL A 46 15.62 -15.26 -28.91
CA VAL A 46 14.73 -14.31 -28.22
C VAL A 46 15.53 -13.14 -27.63
N SER A 47 15.28 -11.94 -28.14
CA SER A 47 15.74 -10.68 -27.54
C SER A 47 14.70 -10.15 -26.54
N LEU A 48 15.11 -9.95 -25.29
CA LEU A 48 14.26 -9.51 -24.18
C LEU A 48 14.60 -8.09 -23.75
N LEU A 49 13.61 -7.19 -23.78
CA LEU A 49 13.76 -5.85 -23.20
C LEU A 49 13.59 -5.90 -21.67
N ILE A 50 14.67 -5.69 -20.93
CA ILE A 50 14.67 -5.78 -19.46
C ILE A 50 15.29 -4.52 -18.85
N ARG A 51 14.51 -3.80 -18.03
CA ARG A 51 15.01 -2.66 -17.24
C ARG A 51 15.99 -3.12 -16.16
N THR A 52 17.05 -2.37 -15.89
CA THR A 52 17.90 -2.61 -14.71
C THR A 52 17.16 -2.25 -13.42
N LYS A 53 17.60 -2.79 -12.28
CA LYS A 53 17.01 -2.45 -10.96
C LYS A 53 18.11 -2.25 -9.93
N GLY A 54 18.40 -0.99 -9.59
CA GLY A 54 19.51 -0.67 -8.69
C GLY A 54 20.84 -1.15 -9.29
N SER A 55 21.58 -1.98 -8.55
CA SER A 55 22.82 -2.59 -9.03
C SER A 55 22.64 -3.92 -9.78
N THR A 56 21.40 -4.40 -9.97
CA THR A 56 21.12 -5.68 -10.64
C THR A 56 21.01 -5.50 -12.15
N SER A 57 21.83 -6.25 -12.91
CA SER A 57 21.83 -6.26 -14.38
C SER A 57 20.56 -6.92 -14.95
N GLY A 58 20.25 -6.66 -16.21
CA GLY A 58 19.17 -7.31 -16.94
C GLY A 58 19.37 -8.82 -17.07
N VAL A 59 20.62 -9.27 -17.25
CA VAL A 59 20.98 -10.70 -17.30
C VAL A 59 20.74 -11.38 -15.95
N ASP A 60 21.10 -10.74 -14.84
CA ASP A 60 20.82 -11.27 -13.50
C ASP A 60 19.31 -11.37 -13.25
N ARG A 61 18.55 -10.37 -13.71
CA ARG A 61 17.08 -10.40 -13.66
C ARG A 61 16.50 -11.52 -14.51
N LEU A 62 17.05 -11.79 -15.70
CA LEU A 62 16.67 -12.93 -16.54
C LEU A 62 16.93 -14.25 -15.81
N ARG A 63 18.14 -14.46 -15.28
CA ARG A 63 18.49 -15.67 -14.52
C ARG A 63 17.57 -15.88 -13.32
N HIS A 64 17.27 -14.82 -12.57
CA HIS A 64 16.31 -14.91 -11.47
C HIS A 64 14.90 -15.27 -11.94
N MET A 65 14.47 -14.71 -13.08
CA MET A 65 13.17 -15.01 -13.67
C MET A 65 13.07 -16.47 -14.12
N LEU A 66 14.10 -17.03 -14.78
CA LEU A 66 14.12 -18.43 -15.21
C LEU A 66 14.05 -19.43 -14.03
N ARG A 67 14.32 -18.98 -12.80
CA ARG A 67 14.15 -19.81 -11.59
C ARG A 67 12.70 -19.92 -11.11
N LYS A 68 11.80 -19.09 -11.63
CA LYS A 68 10.39 -19.08 -11.22
C LYS A 68 9.68 -20.39 -11.59
N PRO A 69 8.56 -20.71 -10.91
CA PRO A 69 7.81 -21.95 -11.15
C PRO A 69 7.34 -22.16 -12.60
N VAL A 70 7.04 -21.09 -13.33
CA VAL A 70 6.59 -21.15 -14.74
C VAL A 70 7.56 -21.96 -15.61
N PHE A 71 8.87 -21.73 -15.46
CA PHE A 71 9.92 -22.38 -16.23
C PHE A 71 10.33 -23.75 -15.67
N LYS A 72 9.70 -24.24 -14.60
CA LYS A 72 10.11 -25.49 -13.94
C LYS A 72 10.01 -26.67 -14.90
N SER A 73 8.87 -26.83 -15.58
CA SER A 73 8.65 -27.95 -16.51
C SER A 73 9.69 -27.97 -17.63
N TRP A 74 9.97 -26.81 -18.22
CA TRP A 74 11.02 -26.67 -19.24
C TRP A 74 12.41 -27.00 -18.68
N ARG A 75 12.81 -26.41 -17.53
CA ARG A 75 14.13 -26.69 -16.94
C ARG A 75 14.33 -28.16 -16.58
N ASP A 76 13.29 -28.80 -16.05
CA ASP A 76 13.34 -30.21 -15.70
C ASP A 76 13.47 -31.10 -16.95
N SER A 77 12.89 -30.70 -18.09
CA SER A 77 12.94 -31.49 -19.33
C SER A 77 14.28 -31.35 -20.05
N VAL A 78 14.92 -30.18 -20.00
CA VAL A 78 16.16 -29.91 -20.75
C VAL A 78 17.44 -30.02 -19.92
N GLY A 79 17.35 -29.87 -18.59
CA GLY A 79 18.48 -29.90 -17.67
C GLY A 79 19.29 -28.59 -17.62
N GLU A 80 20.06 -28.39 -16.55
CA GLU A 80 20.76 -27.13 -16.27
C GLU A 80 21.79 -26.71 -17.35
N ALA A 81 22.43 -27.68 -18.02
CA ALA A 81 23.38 -27.38 -19.10
C ALA A 81 22.69 -26.71 -20.30
N GLU A 82 21.49 -27.16 -20.66
CA GLU A 82 20.70 -26.54 -21.72
C GLU A 82 20.21 -25.16 -21.31
N VAL A 83 19.80 -24.99 -20.04
CA VAL A 83 19.35 -23.70 -19.52
C VAL A 83 20.46 -22.65 -19.63
N GLU A 84 21.69 -22.99 -19.24
CA GLU A 84 22.83 -22.07 -19.39
C GLU A 84 23.20 -21.84 -20.86
N ARG A 85 23.07 -22.85 -21.74
CA ARG A 85 23.22 -22.63 -23.19
C ARG A 85 22.18 -21.66 -23.72
N ALA A 86 20.91 -21.83 -23.36
CA ALA A 86 19.84 -20.93 -23.76
C ALA A 86 20.09 -19.49 -23.27
N VAL A 87 20.55 -19.31 -22.03
CA VAL A 87 20.91 -17.98 -21.49
C VAL A 87 22.06 -17.33 -22.25
N THR A 88 23.01 -18.12 -22.76
CA THR A 88 24.23 -17.60 -23.39
C THR A 88 24.08 -17.39 -24.90
N GLU A 89 23.37 -18.30 -25.58
CA GLU A 89 23.33 -18.38 -27.04
C GLU A 89 21.96 -17.98 -27.62
N ARG A 90 20.87 -18.25 -26.90
CA ARG A 90 19.49 -18.12 -27.40
C ARG A 90 18.77 -16.88 -26.89
N LEU A 91 19.04 -16.47 -25.66
CA LEU A 91 18.39 -15.35 -24.97
C LEU A 91 19.32 -14.13 -24.96
N ARG A 92 18.95 -13.08 -25.66
CA ARG A 92 19.69 -11.81 -25.70
C ARG A 92 18.99 -10.79 -24.80
N VAL A 93 19.70 -10.18 -23.86
CA VAL A 93 19.12 -9.13 -23.01
C VAL A 93 19.44 -7.76 -23.57
N LEU A 94 18.40 -6.99 -23.90
CA LEU A 94 18.49 -5.58 -24.21
C LEU A 94 18.15 -4.78 -22.96
N GLU A 95 19.16 -4.18 -22.34
CA GLU A 95 18.96 -3.37 -21.13
C GLU A 95 18.38 -2.01 -21.50
N GLY A 96 17.14 -1.76 -21.05
CA GLY A 96 16.44 -0.52 -21.35
C GLY A 96 14.97 -0.55 -20.96
N GLY A 97 14.31 0.59 -21.13
CA GLY A 97 12.87 0.75 -20.98
C GLY A 97 12.23 1.13 -22.31
N LEU A 98 10.90 1.16 -22.37
CA LEU A 98 10.20 1.62 -23.58
C LEU A 98 10.26 3.15 -23.76
N ASP A 99 10.57 3.87 -22.69
CA ASP A 99 10.89 5.30 -22.68
C ASP A 99 12.27 5.61 -23.27
N SER A 100 13.13 4.60 -23.40
CA SER A 100 14.47 4.71 -23.98
C SER A 100 14.89 3.34 -24.53
N VAL A 101 14.25 2.93 -25.61
CA VAL A 101 14.53 1.64 -26.26
C VAL A 101 15.97 1.66 -26.81
N PRO A 102 16.81 0.67 -26.47
CA PRO A 102 18.17 0.59 -27.00
C PRO A 102 18.14 0.27 -28.50
N ALA A 103 19.29 0.41 -29.17
CA ALA A 103 19.41 0.04 -30.58
C ALA A 103 18.96 -1.42 -30.80
N LEU A 104 18.00 -1.60 -31.71
CA LEU A 104 17.41 -2.91 -31.98
C LEU A 104 18.31 -3.71 -32.95
N PRO A 105 18.45 -5.03 -32.75
CA PRO A 105 19.12 -5.90 -33.72
C PRO A 105 18.47 -5.82 -35.10
N LYS A 106 19.29 -5.84 -36.15
CA LYS A 106 18.83 -5.78 -37.56
C LYS A 106 18.17 -7.08 -38.04
N ASP A 107 18.42 -8.18 -37.33
CA ASP A 107 17.99 -9.54 -37.63
C ASP A 107 16.67 -9.91 -36.93
N ILE A 108 15.82 -8.95 -36.51
CA ILE A 108 14.53 -9.26 -35.87
C ILE A 108 13.48 -9.56 -36.95
N ASP A 109 12.84 -10.72 -36.85
CA ASP A 109 11.75 -11.15 -37.75
C ASP A 109 10.36 -10.88 -37.15
N LEU A 110 10.27 -10.95 -35.82
CA LEU A 110 9.00 -10.91 -35.09
C LEU A 110 9.14 -10.07 -33.82
N VAL A 111 8.16 -9.21 -33.56
CA VAL A 111 8.05 -8.45 -32.32
C VAL A 111 6.77 -8.85 -31.59
N ILE A 112 6.89 -9.29 -30.34
CA ILE A 112 5.75 -9.49 -29.45
C ILE A 112 5.76 -8.37 -28.41
N HIS A 113 4.82 -7.43 -28.58
CA HIS A 113 4.67 -6.30 -27.67
C HIS A 113 3.69 -6.60 -26.55
N SER A 114 4.18 -7.11 -25.41
CA SER A 114 3.37 -7.45 -24.22
C SER A 114 3.62 -6.52 -23.02
N ALA A 115 4.51 -5.54 -23.15
CA ALA A 115 4.80 -4.59 -22.08
C ALA A 115 3.65 -3.60 -21.86
N SER A 116 3.11 -3.59 -20.63
CA SER A 116 2.11 -2.61 -20.19
C SER A 116 2.00 -2.59 -18.66
N SER A 117 1.45 -1.52 -18.11
CA SER A 117 1.01 -1.48 -16.72
C SER A 117 -0.48 -1.78 -16.63
N VAL A 118 -0.84 -2.90 -15.99
CA VAL A 118 -2.22 -3.26 -15.68
C VAL A 118 -2.57 -2.67 -14.31
N SER A 119 -2.86 -1.38 -14.31
CA SER A 119 -3.35 -0.63 -13.16
C SER A 119 -4.49 0.26 -13.63
N PHE A 120 -5.66 0.19 -12.99
CA PHE A 120 -6.84 0.95 -13.42
C PHE A 120 -6.92 2.37 -12.83
N ASP A 121 -6.17 2.64 -11.75
CA ASP A 121 -6.12 3.95 -11.09
C ASP A 121 -4.69 4.54 -10.94
N PRO A 122 -3.79 4.45 -11.95
CA PRO A 122 -2.54 5.20 -11.93
C PRO A 122 -2.81 6.70 -12.15
N PRO A 123 -1.92 7.58 -11.67
CA PRO A 123 -1.89 8.97 -12.13
C PRO A 123 -1.90 9.06 -13.65
N ILE A 124 -2.75 9.92 -14.23
CA ILE A 124 -2.96 10.02 -15.70
C ILE A 124 -1.65 10.13 -16.48
N ASP A 125 -0.70 10.93 -15.98
CA ASP A 125 0.60 11.13 -16.61
C ASP A 125 1.41 9.83 -16.69
N GLN A 126 1.41 9.03 -15.61
CA GLN A 126 2.11 7.75 -15.58
C GLN A 126 1.43 6.69 -16.45
N ALA A 127 0.10 6.71 -16.50
CA ALA A 127 -0.70 5.80 -17.32
C ALA A 127 -0.35 5.95 -18.80
N PHE A 128 -0.38 7.21 -19.27
CA PHE A 128 -0.07 7.56 -20.65
C PHE A 128 1.40 7.32 -20.99
N GLU A 129 2.34 7.73 -20.13
CA GLU A 129 3.77 7.50 -20.39
C GLU A 129 4.10 6.01 -20.52
N THR A 130 3.50 5.16 -19.68
CA THR A 130 3.81 3.72 -19.69
C THR A 130 3.19 3.00 -20.88
N ASN A 131 1.92 3.27 -21.18
CA ASN A 131 1.18 2.48 -22.17
C ASN A 131 1.21 3.12 -23.57
N VAL A 132 0.96 4.43 -23.68
CA VAL A 132 0.99 5.15 -24.96
C VAL A 132 2.44 5.47 -25.33
N GLY A 133 3.17 6.14 -24.43
CA GLY A 133 4.58 6.48 -24.63
C GLY A 133 5.43 5.24 -24.87
N GLY A 134 5.15 4.15 -24.14
CA GLY A 134 5.86 2.88 -24.33
C GLY A 134 5.62 2.24 -25.71
N ALA A 135 4.40 2.30 -26.24
CA ALA A 135 4.11 1.83 -27.60
C ALA A 135 4.77 2.74 -28.65
N VAL A 136 4.67 4.06 -28.49
CA VAL A 136 5.30 5.04 -29.38
C VAL A 136 6.81 4.82 -29.46
N GLY A 137 7.50 4.69 -28.32
CA GLY A 137 8.93 4.46 -28.27
C GLY A 137 9.36 3.15 -28.94
N LEU A 138 8.54 2.10 -28.86
CA LEU A 138 8.78 0.86 -29.62
C LEU A 138 8.71 1.11 -31.13
N TYR A 139 7.65 1.72 -31.63
CA TYR A 139 7.49 1.95 -33.07
C TYR A 139 8.51 2.93 -33.63
N GLU A 140 8.88 3.97 -32.87
CA GLU A 140 9.99 4.86 -33.23
C GLU A 140 11.32 4.10 -33.33
N ALA A 141 11.60 3.19 -32.40
CA ALA A 141 12.82 2.37 -32.44
C ALA A 141 12.84 1.38 -33.62
N LEU A 142 11.68 0.78 -33.96
CA LEU A 142 11.56 -0.10 -35.13
C LEU A 142 11.78 0.66 -36.44
N LEU A 143 11.15 1.84 -36.58
CA LEU A 143 11.34 2.71 -37.74
C LEU A 143 12.79 3.18 -37.86
N ALA A 144 13.42 3.58 -36.74
CA ALA A 144 14.82 4.01 -36.71
C ALA A 144 15.82 2.86 -37.01
N ALA A 145 15.45 1.63 -36.68
CA ALA A 145 16.26 0.45 -37.01
C ALA A 145 16.16 0.04 -38.49
N GLU A 146 15.19 0.59 -39.24
CA GLU A 146 14.94 0.27 -40.65
C GLU A 146 14.75 -1.23 -40.89
N ILE A 147 13.94 -1.87 -40.05
CA ILE A 147 13.54 -3.29 -40.15
C ILE A 147 12.03 -3.40 -40.36
N ASP A 148 11.55 -4.51 -40.91
CA ASP A 148 10.11 -4.76 -41.18
C ASP A 148 9.62 -6.07 -40.52
N PRO A 149 9.75 -6.22 -39.19
CA PRO A 149 9.24 -7.41 -38.52
C PRO A 149 7.70 -7.42 -38.50
N HIS A 150 7.12 -8.61 -38.39
CA HIS A 150 5.72 -8.72 -37.98
C HIS A 150 5.59 -8.28 -36.51
N VAL A 151 4.67 -7.36 -36.21
CA VAL A 151 4.40 -6.93 -34.83
C VAL A 151 3.09 -7.53 -34.34
N VAL A 152 3.15 -8.32 -33.26
CA VAL A 152 2.00 -8.76 -32.48
C VAL A 152 1.86 -7.84 -31.26
N HIS A 153 0.90 -6.92 -31.31
CA HIS A 153 0.61 -5.97 -30.24
C HIS A 153 -0.44 -6.54 -29.28
N VAL A 154 -0.05 -6.79 -28.03
CA VAL A 154 -0.98 -7.29 -27.00
C VAL A 154 -1.71 -6.12 -26.35
N SER A 155 -3.00 -6.03 -26.62
CA SER A 155 -3.91 -5.02 -26.10
C SER A 155 -4.84 -5.63 -25.05
N THR A 156 -6.13 -5.27 -25.04
CA THR A 156 -7.16 -5.86 -24.18
C THR A 156 -8.51 -5.79 -24.88
N ALA A 157 -9.40 -6.76 -24.67
CA ALA A 157 -10.75 -6.73 -25.23
C ALA A 157 -11.55 -5.49 -24.77
N TYR A 158 -11.23 -4.97 -23.57
CA TYR A 158 -11.91 -3.83 -22.96
C TYR A 158 -11.58 -2.46 -23.58
N VAL A 159 -10.74 -2.39 -24.63
CA VAL A 159 -10.60 -1.15 -25.44
C VAL A 159 -11.91 -0.73 -26.11
N GLY A 160 -12.90 -1.63 -26.17
CA GLY A 160 -14.28 -1.32 -26.56
C GLY A 160 -14.98 -0.31 -25.65
N GLY A 161 -14.46 -0.03 -24.45
CA GLY A 161 -14.95 1.03 -23.55
C GLY A 161 -16.37 0.75 -23.02
N LEU A 162 -17.19 1.80 -22.94
CA LEU A 162 -18.56 1.76 -22.40
C LEU A 162 -19.63 1.33 -23.43
N ARG A 163 -19.22 0.68 -24.54
CA ARG A 163 -20.13 0.22 -25.59
C ARG A 163 -21.05 -0.88 -25.05
N LYS A 164 -22.24 -0.97 -25.66
CA LYS A 164 -23.23 -2.02 -25.41
C LYS A 164 -23.42 -2.86 -26.67
N GLY A 165 -23.60 -4.16 -26.49
CA GLY A 165 -23.80 -5.10 -27.59
C GLY A 165 -22.48 -5.64 -28.16
N ILE A 166 -22.50 -6.00 -29.44
CA ILE A 166 -21.40 -6.74 -30.08
C ILE A 166 -20.23 -5.79 -30.40
N PHE A 167 -19.03 -6.14 -29.95
CA PHE A 167 -17.79 -5.45 -30.30
C PHE A 167 -16.97 -6.30 -31.28
N PRO A 168 -16.87 -5.89 -32.56
CA PRO A 168 -16.24 -6.69 -33.62
C PRO A 168 -14.72 -6.73 -33.50
N GLU A 169 -14.10 -7.79 -34.03
CA GLU A 169 -12.65 -7.89 -34.27
C GLU A 169 -12.22 -6.94 -35.40
N ALA A 170 -12.15 -5.65 -35.09
CA ALA A 170 -11.82 -4.58 -36.01
C ALA A 170 -11.09 -3.42 -35.32
N SER A 171 -10.61 -2.48 -36.15
CA SER A 171 -10.06 -1.19 -35.72
C SER A 171 -11.06 -0.40 -34.86
N LEU A 172 -10.54 0.39 -33.93
CA LEU A 172 -11.35 1.18 -33.02
C LEU A 172 -11.97 2.38 -33.75
N THR A 173 -13.30 2.53 -33.64
CA THR A 173 -14.03 3.67 -34.18
C THR A 173 -14.06 4.84 -33.20
N HIS A 174 -13.13 5.80 -33.35
CA HIS A 174 -13.12 7.09 -32.67
C HIS A 174 -12.20 8.10 -33.39
N ASP A 175 -12.48 9.39 -33.21
CA ASP A 175 -11.70 10.49 -33.82
C ASP A 175 -10.81 11.24 -32.81
N VAL A 176 -10.72 10.74 -31.57
CA VAL A 176 -9.86 11.35 -30.54
C VAL A 176 -8.39 11.31 -30.96
N ASP A 177 -7.74 12.47 -30.95
CA ASP A 177 -6.31 12.60 -31.21
C ASP A 177 -5.50 12.17 -30.00
N TRP A 178 -4.91 10.98 -30.10
CA TRP A 178 -4.11 10.40 -29.02
C TRP A 178 -2.84 11.22 -28.72
N ARG A 179 -2.28 11.96 -29.68
CA ARG A 179 -1.08 12.80 -29.46
C ARG A 179 -1.41 13.98 -28.58
N ALA A 180 -2.51 14.68 -28.90
CA ALA A 180 -3.00 15.79 -28.09
C ALA A 180 -3.34 15.34 -26.65
N GLU A 181 -3.96 14.16 -26.50
CA GLU A 181 -4.24 13.60 -25.17
C GLU A 181 -2.96 13.20 -24.43
N PHE A 182 -1.95 12.67 -25.14
CA PHE A 182 -0.67 12.33 -24.53
C PHE A 182 0.07 13.56 -24.00
N ASP A 183 0.12 14.63 -24.79
CA ASP A 183 0.72 15.91 -24.37
C ASP A 183 -0.05 16.53 -23.18
N ALA A 184 -1.38 16.48 -23.24
CA ALA A 184 -2.24 16.96 -22.16
C ALA A 184 -2.01 16.19 -20.84
N ALA A 185 -1.86 14.86 -20.93
CA ALA A 185 -1.58 13.99 -19.79
C ALA A 185 -0.19 14.29 -19.18
N ARG A 186 0.86 14.46 -20.00
CA ARG A 186 2.21 14.85 -19.53
C ARG A 186 2.19 16.18 -18.78
N GLY A 187 1.39 17.15 -19.26
CA GLY A 187 1.23 18.44 -18.59
C GLY A 187 0.37 18.41 -17.31
N ALA A 188 -0.37 17.32 -17.04
CA ALA A 188 -1.33 17.26 -15.93
C ALA A 188 -0.66 17.35 -14.56
N ARG A 189 0.47 16.65 -14.37
CA ARG A 189 1.23 16.68 -13.10
C ARG A 189 1.62 18.10 -12.72
N SER A 190 2.23 18.84 -13.64
CA SER A 190 2.66 20.22 -13.41
C SER A 190 1.49 21.12 -13.02
N ARG A 191 0.33 21.00 -13.69
CA ARG A 191 -0.88 21.77 -13.35
C ARG A 191 -1.41 21.44 -11.96
N VAL A 192 -1.51 20.16 -11.61
CA VAL A 192 -1.99 19.71 -10.29
C VAL A 192 -1.03 20.11 -9.18
N GLU A 193 0.28 20.02 -9.43
CA GLU A 193 1.33 20.46 -8.50
C GLU A 193 1.22 21.96 -8.21
N LEU A 194 1.03 22.80 -9.23
CA LEU A 194 0.81 24.24 -9.06
C LEU A 194 -0.47 24.54 -8.28
N ALA A 195 -1.56 23.83 -8.55
CA ALA A 195 -2.83 23.96 -7.82
C ALA A 195 -2.68 23.56 -6.35
N SER A 196 -1.90 22.53 -6.05
CA SER A 196 -1.69 22.05 -4.67
C SER A 196 -0.98 23.05 -3.76
N ARG A 197 -0.24 24.01 -4.34
CA ARG A 197 0.53 25.04 -3.63
C ARG A 197 -0.20 26.37 -3.51
N GLN A 198 -1.45 26.45 -3.97
CA GLN A 198 -2.25 27.66 -3.78
C GLN A 198 -2.53 27.90 -2.29
N PRO A 199 -2.47 29.15 -1.80
CA PRO A 199 -2.63 29.46 -0.38
C PRO A 199 -3.90 28.86 0.24
N GLU A 200 -5.02 28.84 -0.47
CA GLU A 200 -6.31 28.32 0.00
C GLU A 200 -6.22 26.81 0.27
N VAL A 201 -5.53 26.08 -0.61
CA VAL A 201 -5.34 24.64 -0.52
C VAL A 201 -4.37 24.29 0.61
N LEU A 202 -3.25 25.03 0.71
CA LEU A 202 -2.27 24.87 1.79
C LEU A 202 -2.87 25.18 3.17
N ARG A 203 -3.66 26.26 3.29
CA ARG A 203 -4.37 26.59 4.54
C ARG A 203 -5.28 25.45 5.00
N ARG A 204 -5.96 24.76 4.07
CA ARG A 204 -6.76 23.58 4.39
C ARG A 204 -5.90 22.43 4.91
N PHE A 205 -4.82 22.07 4.23
CA PHE A 205 -3.92 21.00 4.69
C PHE A 205 -3.29 21.31 6.04
N MET A 206 -2.88 22.55 6.27
CA MET A 206 -2.37 23.01 7.56
C MET A 206 -3.42 22.93 8.67
N ALA A 207 -4.68 23.28 8.39
CA ALA A 207 -5.77 23.19 9.36
C ALA A 207 -6.06 21.74 9.76
N GLU A 208 -6.13 20.84 8.78
CA GLU A 208 -6.30 19.40 9.02
C GLU A 208 -5.12 18.79 9.78
N ALA A 209 -3.89 19.12 9.37
CA ALA A 209 -2.68 18.66 10.04
C ALA A 209 -2.61 19.16 11.49
N ARG A 210 -2.94 20.43 11.75
CA ARG A 210 -2.98 21.00 13.11
C ARG A 210 -4.04 20.34 13.98
N ALA A 211 -5.19 19.96 13.43
CA ALA A 211 -6.24 19.30 14.19
C ALA A 211 -5.79 17.92 14.74
N LYS A 212 -4.84 17.26 14.08
CA LYS A 212 -4.39 15.91 14.41
C LYS A 212 -3.02 15.88 15.10
N HIS A 213 -2.09 16.72 14.66
CA HIS A 213 -0.69 16.74 15.09
C HIS A 213 -0.29 18.02 15.83
N GLY A 214 -1.24 18.91 16.18
CA GLY A 214 -0.95 20.15 16.91
C GLY A 214 -0.17 19.91 18.21
N LYS A 215 -0.52 18.85 18.95
CA LYS A 215 0.16 18.45 20.20
C LYS A 215 1.65 18.10 20.03
N GLU A 216 2.07 17.69 18.83
CA GLU A 216 3.44 17.26 18.55
C GLU A 216 4.37 18.46 18.28
N GLY A 217 3.83 19.50 17.65
CA GLY A 217 4.52 20.76 17.39
C GLY A 217 4.39 21.27 15.95
N PRO A 218 4.91 22.48 15.66
CA PRO A 218 4.76 23.12 14.36
C PRO A 218 5.45 22.40 13.20
N LEU A 219 6.60 21.75 13.41
CA LEU A 219 7.29 20.99 12.36
C LEU A 219 6.55 19.69 12.04
N ALA A 220 5.99 19.01 13.04
CA ALA A 220 5.12 17.85 12.83
C ALA A 220 3.91 18.22 11.96
N VAL A 221 3.25 19.33 12.29
CA VAL A 221 2.15 19.90 11.47
C VAL A 221 2.61 20.21 10.05
N SER A 222 3.80 20.80 9.87
CA SER A 222 4.33 21.11 8.54
C SER A 222 4.62 19.86 7.70
N ARG A 223 5.19 18.81 8.29
CA ARG A 223 5.48 17.53 7.59
C ARG A 223 4.20 16.82 7.19
N GLU A 224 3.23 16.74 8.11
CA GLU A 224 1.92 16.15 7.81
C GLU A 224 1.19 16.94 6.72
N ALA A 225 1.22 18.28 6.77
CA ALA A 225 0.61 19.11 5.73
C ALA A 225 1.23 18.85 4.34
N GLU A 226 2.54 18.65 4.27
CA GLU A 226 3.22 18.29 3.02
C GLU A 226 2.86 16.87 2.56
N SER A 227 2.80 15.89 3.47
CA SER A 227 2.35 14.52 3.14
C SER A 227 0.94 14.54 2.55
N ARG A 228 0.02 15.27 3.19
CA ARG A 228 -1.36 15.47 2.69
C ARG A 228 -1.41 16.11 1.31
N ARG A 229 -0.52 17.08 1.05
CA ARG A 229 -0.43 17.72 -0.26
C ARG A 229 -0.01 16.71 -1.34
N VAL A 230 1.01 15.88 -1.05
CA VAL A 230 1.47 14.82 -1.96
C VAL A 230 0.36 13.80 -2.24
N ASP A 231 -0.33 13.34 -1.20
CA ASP A 231 -1.47 12.41 -1.34
C ASP A 231 -2.61 13.04 -2.17
N TRP A 232 -2.90 14.33 -1.94
CA TRP A 232 -3.88 15.07 -2.71
C TRP A 232 -3.51 15.20 -4.19
N VAL A 233 -2.23 15.47 -4.50
CA VAL A 233 -1.74 15.52 -5.89
C VAL A 233 -1.95 14.17 -6.57
N LYS A 234 -1.56 13.08 -5.91
CA LYS A 234 -1.77 11.72 -6.43
C LYS A 234 -3.26 11.47 -6.68
N ALA A 235 -4.12 11.71 -5.69
CA ALA A 235 -5.56 11.51 -5.81
C ALA A 235 -6.17 12.33 -6.95
N LYS A 236 -5.72 13.57 -7.15
CA LYS A 236 -6.18 14.43 -8.25
C LYS A 236 -5.75 13.96 -9.62
N LEU A 237 -4.56 13.37 -9.76
CA LEU A 237 -4.10 12.81 -11.03
C LEU A 237 -4.84 11.52 -11.39
N VAL A 238 -5.20 10.71 -10.40
CA VAL A 238 -6.06 9.53 -10.60
C VAL A 238 -7.47 9.96 -11.02
N ASP A 239 -8.06 10.91 -10.30
CA ASP A 239 -9.37 11.52 -10.61
C ASP A 239 -9.41 12.11 -12.03
N HIS A 240 -8.32 12.76 -12.45
CA HIS A 240 -8.17 13.28 -13.81
C HIS A 240 -8.22 12.15 -14.85
N GLY A 241 -7.43 11.09 -14.66
CA GLY A 241 -7.38 9.94 -15.57
C GLY A 241 -8.73 9.26 -15.70
N ARG A 242 -9.38 8.97 -14.57
CA ARG A 242 -10.71 8.38 -14.50
C ARG A 242 -11.75 9.23 -15.23
N THR A 243 -11.88 10.49 -14.83
CA THR A 243 -12.85 11.43 -15.42
C THR A 243 -12.60 11.60 -16.92
N ARG A 244 -11.34 11.66 -17.36
CA ARG A 244 -11.02 11.82 -18.78
C ARG A 244 -11.41 10.60 -19.60
N ALA A 245 -11.08 9.40 -19.13
CA ALA A 245 -11.49 8.15 -19.78
C ALA A 245 -13.02 8.05 -19.91
N GLU A 246 -13.75 8.29 -18.83
CA GLU A 246 -15.22 8.26 -18.82
C GLU A 246 -15.80 9.30 -19.80
N SER A 247 -15.24 10.53 -19.81
CA SER A 247 -15.70 11.61 -20.70
C SER A 247 -15.53 11.27 -22.19
N LEU A 248 -14.62 10.36 -22.52
CA LEU A 248 -14.30 9.94 -23.86
C LEU A 248 -14.96 8.59 -24.23
N GLY A 249 -15.65 7.94 -23.29
CA GLY A 249 -16.36 6.69 -23.52
C GLY A 249 -15.59 5.41 -23.15
N TRP A 250 -14.49 5.52 -22.40
CA TRP A 250 -13.74 4.38 -21.87
C TRP A 250 -14.03 4.16 -20.37
N THR A 251 -13.85 2.93 -19.89
CA THR A 251 -14.21 2.56 -18.51
C THR A 251 -13.26 3.13 -17.47
N ASP A 252 -12.00 3.31 -17.84
CA ASP A 252 -10.91 3.73 -16.98
C ASP A 252 -9.69 4.17 -17.82
N VAL A 253 -8.67 4.71 -17.15
CA VAL A 253 -7.47 5.20 -17.82
C VAL A 253 -6.64 4.08 -18.46
N TYR A 254 -6.75 2.84 -17.98
CA TYR A 254 -6.04 1.70 -18.56
C TYR A 254 -6.61 1.34 -19.94
N THR A 255 -7.93 1.18 -20.05
CA THR A 255 -8.59 0.88 -21.33
C THR A 255 -8.42 2.01 -22.34
N LEU A 256 -8.48 3.27 -21.89
CA LEU A 256 -8.19 4.45 -22.71
C LEU A 256 -6.77 4.42 -23.28
N THR A 257 -5.77 4.22 -22.43
CA THR A 257 -4.36 4.25 -22.86
C THR A 257 -4.00 3.05 -23.74
N LYS A 258 -4.64 1.89 -23.56
CA LYS A 258 -4.53 0.75 -24.48
C LYS A 258 -5.16 1.06 -25.84
N ALA A 259 -6.33 1.66 -25.88
CA ALA A 259 -6.95 2.08 -27.14
C ALA A 259 -6.08 3.08 -27.92
N PHE A 260 -5.45 4.02 -27.22
CA PHE A 260 -4.52 4.96 -27.84
C PHE A 260 -3.20 4.33 -28.28
N ALA A 261 -2.70 3.33 -27.56
CA ALA A 261 -1.57 2.54 -28.00
C ALA A 261 -1.88 1.76 -29.30
N GLU A 262 -3.09 1.21 -29.44
CA GLU A 262 -3.55 0.61 -30.72
C GLU A 262 -3.57 1.66 -31.83
N ARG A 263 -4.16 2.83 -31.58
CA ARG A 263 -4.22 3.89 -32.59
C ARG A 263 -2.84 4.39 -32.99
N ALA A 264 -1.90 4.50 -32.05
CA ALA A 264 -0.51 4.84 -32.33
C ALA A 264 0.15 3.80 -33.23
N ALA A 265 -0.03 2.51 -32.92
CA ALA A 265 0.47 1.39 -33.72
C ALA A 265 -0.09 1.40 -35.15
N GLU A 266 -1.40 1.60 -35.31
CA GLU A 266 -2.03 1.70 -36.64
C GLU A 266 -1.45 2.86 -37.46
N GLN A 267 -1.34 4.05 -36.85
CA GLN A 267 -0.89 5.26 -37.56
C GLN A 267 0.61 5.31 -37.83
N MET A 268 1.43 4.74 -36.95
CA MET A 268 2.89 4.80 -37.08
C MET A 268 3.48 3.61 -37.83
N TRP A 269 2.84 2.43 -37.72
CA TRP A 269 3.38 1.18 -38.26
C TRP A 269 2.56 0.67 -39.45
N ALA A 270 1.28 0.35 -39.24
CA ALA A 270 0.46 -0.21 -40.32
C ALA A 270 0.28 0.77 -41.47
N ALA A 271 0.03 2.06 -41.20
CA ALA A 271 -0.11 3.09 -42.24
C ALA A 271 1.19 3.33 -43.04
N ALA A 272 2.35 2.92 -42.52
CA ALA A 272 3.63 2.92 -43.24
C ALA A 272 3.85 1.65 -44.09
N GLY A 273 2.85 0.76 -44.17
CA GLY A 273 2.89 -0.46 -44.97
C GLY A 273 3.46 -1.68 -44.25
N HIS A 274 3.67 -1.62 -42.93
CA HIS A 274 4.22 -2.73 -42.15
C HIS A 274 3.15 -3.74 -41.68
N ARG A 275 3.59 -4.92 -41.25
CA ARG A 275 2.71 -6.00 -40.77
C ARG A 275 2.39 -5.85 -39.29
N LEU A 276 1.10 -5.84 -38.95
CA LEU A 276 0.61 -5.61 -37.58
C LEU A 276 -0.59 -6.50 -37.26
N SER A 277 -0.54 -7.17 -36.11
CA SER A 277 -1.67 -7.91 -35.56
C SER A 277 -1.92 -7.48 -34.11
N PHE A 278 -3.18 -7.32 -33.73
CA PHE A 278 -3.60 -7.05 -32.37
C PHE A 278 -4.21 -8.30 -31.73
N VAL A 279 -3.69 -8.67 -30.56
CA VAL A 279 -4.31 -9.69 -29.71
C VAL A 279 -4.88 -8.99 -28.48
N ARG A 280 -6.19 -9.09 -28.31
CA ARG A 280 -6.98 -8.40 -27.28
C ARG A 280 -7.55 -9.42 -26.31
N PRO A 281 -6.78 -9.83 -25.28
CA PRO A 281 -7.29 -10.70 -24.24
C PRO A 281 -8.29 -9.99 -23.31
N ALA A 282 -9.25 -10.76 -22.81
CA ALA A 282 -10.10 -10.37 -21.69
C ALA A 282 -9.37 -10.53 -20.34
N ILE A 283 -10.08 -10.85 -19.25
CA ILE A 283 -9.45 -11.02 -17.93
C ILE A 283 -8.63 -12.31 -17.94
N VAL A 284 -7.30 -12.18 -17.93
CA VAL A 284 -6.38 -13.32 -17.99
C VAL A 284 -6.15 -13.89 -16.59
N GLU A 285 -6.52 -15.16 -16.40
CA GLU A 285 -6.38 -15.89 -15.15
C GLU A 285 -5.46 -17.11 -15.29
N SER A 286 -5.38 -17.93 -14.24
CA SER A 286 -4.45 -19.06 -14.14
C SER A 286 -4.52 -20.03 -15.32
N ALA A 287 -3.38 -20.64 -15.67
CA ALA A 287 -3.31 -21.63 -16.74
C ALA A 287 -4.31 -22.78 -16.54
N LEU A 288 -4.98 -23.19 -17.62
CA LEU A 288 -5.83 -24.38 -17.61
C LEU A 288 -4.98 -25.65 -17.71
N ARG A 289 -3.98 -25.65 -18.60
CA ARG A 289 -3.15 -26.82 -18.93
C ARG A 289 -1.66 -26.49 -18.85
N HIS A 290 -1.19 -25.45 -19.53
CA HIS A 290 0.25 -25.19 -19.74
C HIS A 290 0.72 -23.88 -19.08
N PRO A 291 1.90 -23.82 -18.44
CA PRO A 291 2.90 -24.89 -18.26
C PRO A 291 2.47 -25.97 -17.26
N TYR A 292 1.51 -25.66 -16.38
CA TYR A 292 0.79 -26.61 -15.56
C TYR A 292 -0.51 -25.98 -15.05
N PRO A 293 -1.55 -26.78 -14.73
CA PRO A 293 -2.82 -26.27 -14.24
C PRO A 293 -2.67 -25.42 -12.98
N GLY A 294 -3.29 -24.24 -12.97
CA GLY A 294 -3.30 -23.34 -11.82
C GLY A 294 -2.09 -22.41 -11.74
N TRP A 295 -1.17 -22.46 -12.70
CA TRP A 295 -0.05 -21.51 -12.73
C TRP A 295 -0.56 -20.08 -12.91
N ILE A 296 -0.13 -19.19 -12.01
CA ILE A 296 -0.44 -17.75 -12.02
C ILE A 296 0.71 -17.00 -11.30
N ASP A 297 1.14 -15.84 -11.82
CA ASP A 297 2.27 -15.08 -11.25
C ASP A 297 1.80 -13.79 -10.57
N GLY A 298 1.55 -13.85 -9.26
CA GLY A 298 1.10 -12.72 -8.44
C GLY A 298 -0.42 -12.53 -8.42
N PHE A 299 -0.90 -11.63 -7.57
CA PHE A 299 -2.34 -11.31 -7.45
C PHE A 299 -2.85 -10.59 -8.70
N LYS A 300 -3.84 -11.19 -9.37
CA LYS A 300 -4.46 -10.70 -10.60
C LYS A 300 -5.72 -9.88 -10.34
N VAL A 301 -6.39 -9.55 -11.43
CA VAL A 301 -7.53 -8.63 -11.45
C VAL A 301 -8.71 -9.24 -10.67
N ALA A 302 -9.02 -10.53 -10.81
CA ALA A 302 -10.11 -11.12 -10.02
C ALA A 302 -9.71 -11.46 -8.57
N ASP A 303 -8.44 -11.84 -8.31
CA ASP A 303 -8.00 -12.43 -7.05
C ASP A 303 -8.32 -11.60 -5.77
N PRO A 304 -8.16 -10.26 -5.74
CA PRO A 304 -8.54 -9.47 -4.58
C PRO A 304 -10.02 -9.55 -4.24
N LEU A 305 -10.90 -9.63 -5.25
CA LEU A 305 -12.34 -9.82 -5.04
C LEU A 305 -12.65 -11.22 -4.52
N ILE A 306 -12.01 -12.24 -5.12
CA ILE A 306 -12.13 -13.64 -4.69
C ILE A 306 -11.73 -13.77 -3.21
N MET A 307 -10.61 -13.17 -2.81
CA MET A 307 -10.15 -13.22 -1.42
C MET A 307 -10.97 -12.34 -0.47
N ALA A 308 -11.44 -11.17 -0.91
CA ALA A 308 -12.33 -10.33 -0.11
C ALA A 308 -13.68 -11.03 0.16
N TYR A 309 -14.16 -11.82 -0.80
CA TYR A 309 -15.32 -12.69 -0.61
C TYR A 309 -15.04 -13.78 0.43
N GLY A 310 -13.96 -14.54 0.26
CA GLY A 310 -13.58 -15.62 1.18
C GLY A 310 -13.35 -15.17 2.63
N ARG A 311 -12.95 -13.90 2.84
CA ARG A 311 -12.80 -13.29 4.17
C ARG A 311 -14.09 -12.70 4.73
N GLY A 312 -15.22 -12.83 4.04
CA GLY A 312 -16.50 -12.26 4.45
C GLY A 312 -16.57 -10.72 4.43
N MET A 313 -15.62 -10.06 3.75
CA MET A 313 -15.56 -8.59 3.69
C MET A 313 -16.65 -8.04 2.76
N LEU A 314 -17.03 -8.79 1.72
CA LEU A 314 -18.07 -8.44 0.74
C LEU A 314 -19.39 -9.14 1.10
N PRO A 315 -20.33 -8.54 1.85
CA PRO A 315 -21.64 -9.14 2.07
C PRO A 315 -22.61 -8.92 0.90
N GLU A 316 -22.40 -7.89 0.08
CA GLU A 316 -23.23 -7.52 -1.06
C GLU A 316 -22.33 -7.12 -2.23
N PHE A 317 -22.68 -7.53 -3.46
CA PHE A 317 -21.88 -7.24 -4.65
C PHE A 317 -22.63 -6.30 -5.62
N PRO A 318 -21.97 -5.24 -6.14
CA PRO A 318 -22.61 -4.21 -6.96
C PRO A 318 -22.66 -4.54 -8.47
N GLY A 319 -22.65 -5.82 -8.84
CA GLY A 319 -22.73 -6.29 -10.23
C GLY A 319 -24.15 -6.52 -10.74
N VAL A 320 -24.31 -6.60 -12.06
CA VAL A 320 -25.53 -7.09 -12.70
C VAL A 320 -25.41 -8.62 -12.80
N PRO A 321 -26.31 -9.41 -12.21
CA PRO A 321 -26.14 -10.87 -12.13
C PRO A 321 -26.06 -11.55 -13.49
N ASP A 322 -26.69 -10.96 -14.51
CA ASP A 322 -26.77 -11.48 -15.87
C ASP A 322 -25.65 -10.95 -16.80
N SER A 323 -24.83 -10.01 -16.33
CA SER A 323 -23.65 -9.56 -17.08
C SER A 323 -22.66 -10.71 -17.21
N VAL A 324 -22.05 -10.80 -18.39
CA VAL A 324 -21.03 -11.80 -18.71
C VAL A 324 -19.68 -11.30 -18.20
N LEU A 325 -18.98 -12.16 -17.45
CA LEU A 325 -17.63 -11.92 -16.98
C LEU A 325 -16.65 -12.68 -17.88
N ASP A 326 -15.97 -11.95 -18.77
CA ASP A 326 -15.00 -12.55 -19.68
C ASP A 326 -13.68 -12.89 -18.99
N VAL A 327 -13.54 -14.16 -18.63
CA VAL A 327 -12.31 -14.77 -18.10
C VAL A 327 -11.67 -15.68 -19.16
N VAL A 328 -10.34 -15.66 -19.27
CA VAL A 328 -9.58 -16.54 -20.17
C VAL A 328 -8.32 -17.09 -19.49
N PRO A 329 -8.00 -18.38 -19.63
CA PRO A 329 -6.73 -18.94 -19.16
C PRO A 329 -5.52 -18.36 -19.89
N VAL A 330 -4.41 -18.13 -19.18
CA VAL A 330 -3.19 -17.55 -19.76
C VAL A 330 -2.59 -18.39 -20.89
N ASP A 331 -2.69 -19.71 -20.84
CA ASP A 331 -2.22 -20.61 -21.89
C ASP A 331 -2.99 -20.42 -23.20
N PHE A 332 -4.29 -20.17 -23.13
CA PHE A 332 -5.08 -19.89 -24.33
C PHE A 332 -4.66 -18.57 -24.97
N VAL A 333 -4.41 -17.55 -24.16
CA VAL A 333 -3.90 -16.25 -24.63
C VAL A 333 -2.53 -16.41 -25.29
N VAL A 334 -1.61 -17.16 -24.67
CA VAL A 334 -0.28 -17.42 -25.22
C VAL A 334 -0.36 -18.18 -26.54
N ASN A 335 -1.20 -19.21 -26.61
CA ASN A 335 -1.40 -20.00 -27.83
C ASN A 335 -1.88 -19.12 -28.99
N VAL A 336 -2.86 -18.23 -28.75
CA VAL A 336 -3.30 -17.26 -29.77
C VAL A 336 -2.15 -16.34 -30.17
N ILE A 337 -1.38 -15.78 -29.23
CA ILE A 337 -0.27 -14.87 -29.53
C ILE A 337 0.78 -15.54 -30.43
N VAL A 338 1.18 -16.77 -30.10
CA VAL A 338 2.18 -17.52 -30.86
C VAL A 338 1.67 -17.90 -32.24
N LEU A 339 0.40 -18.32 -32.35
CA LEU A 339 -0.19 -18.67 -33.65
C LEU A 339 -0.40 -17.45 -34.54
N VAL A 340 -0.84 -16.33 -33.99
CA VAL A 340 -0.90 -15.05 -34.73
C VAL A 340 0.50 -14.64 -35.17
N ALA A 341 1.50 -14.80 -34.31
CA ALA A 341 2.89 -14.49 -34.66
C ALA A 341 3.42 -15.32 -35.84
N ALA A 342 3.08 -16.61 -35.91
CA ALA A 342 3.43 -17.50 -37.02
C ALA A 342 2.63 -17.23 -38.31
N ASN A 343 1.51 -16.51 -38.24
CA ASN A 343 0.63 -16.23 -39.38
C ASN A 343 0.45 -14.71 -39.54
N PRO A 344 1.46 -14.01 -40.11
CA PRO A 344 1.47 -12.56 -40.14
C PRO A 344 0.33 -11.96 -40.96
N ALA A 345 -0.19 -10.83 -40.48
CA ALA A 345 -1.17 -10.03 -41.23
C ALA A 345 -0.58 -9.51 -42.56
N PRO A 346 -1.42 -9.26 -43.58
CA PRO A 346 -0.98 -8.56 -44.78
C PRO A 346 -0.40 -7.18 -44.46
N ALA A 347 0.57 -6.75 -45.26
CA ALA A 347 1.24 -5.47 -45.12
C ALA A 347 0.24 -4.31 -45.19
N GLY A 348 0.23 -3.44 -44.17
CA GLY A 348 -0.68 -2.30 -44.07
C GLY A 348 -2.14 -2.62 -43.73
N GLU A 349 -2.50 -3.89 -43.56
CA GLU A 349 -3.86 -4.32 -43.23
C GLU A 349 -3.88 -5.01 -41.85
N PRO A 350 -4.02 -4.25 -40.75
CA PRO A 350 -3.94 -4.81 -39.42
C PRO A 350 -5.07 -5.81 -39.14
N GLN A 351 -4.73 -6.91 -38.47
CA GLN A 351 -5.71 -7.91 -38.03
C GLN A 351 -5.95 -7.84 -36.53
N PHE A 352 -7.15 -8.22 -36.09
CA PHE A 352 -7.59 -8.10 -34.70
C PHE A 352 -8.14 -9.45 -34.21
N PHE A 353 -7.76 -9.84 -33.01
CA PHE A 353 -8.14 -11.12 -32.40
C PHE A 353 -8.62 -10.87 -30.97
N HIS A 354 -9.90 -11.16 -30.69
CA HIS A 354 -10.46 -11.13 -29.34
C HIS A 354 -10.28 -12.49 -28.67
N VAL A 355 -9.48 -12.52 -27.60
CA VAL A 355 -9.32 -13.72 -26.76
C VAL A 355 -10.24 -13.54 -25.56
N SER A 356 -11.50 -13.95 -25.74
CA SER A 356 -12.61 -13.74 -24.83
C SER A 356 -13.51 -14.97 -24.77
N SER A 357 -14.20 -15.16 -23.65
CA SER A 357 -15.10 -16.30 -23.45
C SER A 357 -16.57 -15.96 -23.67
N GLY A 358 -16.97 -14.70 -23.63
CA GLY A 358 -18.36 -14.29 -23.51
C GLY A 358 -19.25 -14.66 -24.70
N ALA A 359 -18.74 -14.61 -25.92
CA ALA A 359 -19.48 -15.03 -27.11
C ALA A 359 -19.52 -16.56 -27.31
N SER A 360 -18.52 -17.29 -26.78
CA SER A 360 -18.34 -18.73 -27.01
C SER A 360 -18.84 -19.62 -25.87
N ASN A 361 -18.50 -19.24 -24.64
CA ASN A 361 -18.74 -19.97 -23.41
C ASN A 361 -19.00 -18.96 -22.28
N PRO A 362 -20.17 -18.29 -22.27
CA PRO A 362 -20.44 -17.19 -21.35
C PRO A 362 -20.38 -17.63 -19.89
N LEU A 363 -19.75 -16.80 -19.07
CA LEU A 363 -19.73 -16.91 -17.60
C LEU A 363 -20.52 -15.74 -16.99
N PRO A 364 -21.83 -15.89 -16.75
CA PRO A 364 -22.59 -14.88 -16.02
C PRO A 364 -22.07 -14.69 -14.60
N ILE A 365 -22.12 -13.46 -14.08
CA ILE A 365 -21.64 -13.12 -12.73
C ILE A 365 -22.30 -13.98 -11.64
N HIS A 366 -23.60 -14.29 -11.77
CA HIS A 366 -24.26 -15.17 -10.80
C HIS A 366 -23.66 -16.58 -10.75
N ARG A 367 -23.15 -17.11 -11.89
CA ARG A 367 -22.49 -18.42 -11.95
C ARG A 367 -21.11 -18.38 -11.30
N MET A 368 -20.35 -17.31 -11.51
CA MET A 368 -19.08 -17.08 -10.78
C MET A 368 -19.32 -17.00 -9.27
N PHE A 369 -20.38 -16.29 -8.85
CA PHE A 369 -20.77 -16.22 -7.45
C PHE A 369 -21.12 -17.59 -6.86
N THR A 370 -21.92 -18.41 -7.55
CA THR A 370 -22.22 -19.77 -7.11
C THR A 370 -20.94 -20.57 -6.88
N ASN A 371 -19.98 -20.49 -7.80
CA ASN A 371 -18.68 -21.16 -7.66
C ASN A 371 -17.89 -20.67 -6.43
N LEU A 372 -17.81 -19.36 -6.22
CA LEU A 372 -17.15 -18.78 -5.04
C LEU A 372 -17.81 -19.26 -3.74
N SER A 373 -19.15 -19.22 -3.70
CA SER A 373 -19.92 -19.66 -2.55
C SER A 373 -19.67 -21.13 -2.23
N MET A 374 -19.72 -22.00 -3.24
CA MET A 374 -19.42 -23.43 -3.07
C MET A 374 -18.00 -23.65 -2.54
N PHE A 375 -17.00 -23.01 -3.17
CA PHE A 375 -15.61 -23.19 -2.81
C PHE A 375 -15.30 -22.77 -1.38
N PHE A 376 -15.69 -21.55 -0.99
CA PHE A 376 -15.38 -21.01 0.34
C PHE A 376 -16.28 -21.56 1.44
N THR A 377 -17.43 -22.16 1.10
CA THR A 377 -18.20 -22.97 2.06
C THR A 377 -17.47 -24.26 2.38
N ALA A 378 -16.86 -24.91 1.39
CA ALA A 378 -16.06 -26.11 1.58
C ALA A 378 -14.65 -25.82 2.17
N HIS A 379 -14.10 -24.63 1.89
CA HIS A 379 -12.75 -24.22 2.26
C HIS A 379 -12.74 -22.84 2.94
N PRO A 380 -13.23 -22.72 4.19
CA PRO A 380 -13.27 -21.44 4.89
C PRO A 380 -11.87 -20.82 5.06
N VAL A 381 -11.80 -19.50 4.96
CA VAL A 381 -10.54 -18.75 5.18
C VAL A 381 -10.39 -18.46 6.68
N PRO A 382 -9.29 -18.90 7.33
CA PRO A 382 -9.09 -18.63 8.74
C PRO A 382 -8.89 -17.13 8.98
N THR A 383 -9.58 -16.57 9.98
CA THR A 383 -9.37 -15.20 10.42
C THR A 383 -8.80 -15.14 11.85
N PRO A 384 -7.95 -14.15 12.18
CA PRO A 384 -7.30 -14.07 13.49
C PRO A 384 -8.25 -13.98 14.69
N ASP A 385 -9.47 -13.48 14.49
CA ASP A 385 -10.38 -13.08 15.58
C ASP A 385 -11.64 -13.96 15.70
N SER A 386 -11.96 -14.82 14.72
CA SER A 386 -13.31 -15.38 14.61
C SER A 386 -13.42 -16.66 13.78
N GLY A 387 -12.75 -17.75 14.17
CA GLY A 387 -13.00 -19.11 13.63
C GLY A 387 -13.21 -19.22 12.10
N ASP A 388 -13.98 -20.23 11.68
CA ASP A 388 -14.40 -20.40 10.28
C ASP A 388 -15.54 -19.41 9.97
N ILE A 389 -15.28 -18.46 9.06
CA ILE A 389 -16.32 -17.53 8.59
C ILE A 389 -17.18 -18.26 7.55
N ALA A 390 -18.48 -18.39 7.83
CA ALA A 390 -19.46 -18.87 6.85
C ALA A 390 -19.54 -17.91 5.66
N ALA A 391 -19.42 -18.43 4.44
CA ALA A 391 -19.50 -17.65 3.21
C ALA A 391 -20.76 -16.78 3.19
N ALA A 392 -20.60 -15.49 2.92
CA ALA A 392 -21.71 -14.54 2.90
C ALA A 392 -22.63 -14.82 1.71
N THR A 393 -23.94 -14.90 1.93
CA THR A 393 -24.90 -14.99 0.82
C THR A 393 -24.99 -13.63 0.13
N TRP A 394 -24.35 -13.45 -1.04
CA TRP A 394 -24.54 -12.24 -1.83
C TRP A 394 -26.00 -12.11 -2.25
N ARG A 395 -26.61 -11.01 -1.81
CA ARG A 395 -27.77 -10.46 -2.47
C ARG A 395 -27.22 -9.45 -3.49
N PHE A 396 -27.88 -9.28 -4.64
CA PHE A 396 -27.56 -8.27 -5.65
C PHE A 396 -28.49 -7.04 -5.49
N PRO A 397 -28.40 -6.25 -4.40
CA PRO A 397 -29.34 -5.17 -4.12
C PRO A 397 -29.13 -3.92 -5.01
N GLY A 398 -28.14 -3.95 -5.91
CA GLY A 398 -27.73 -2.86 -6.79
C GLY A 398 -26.69 -1.92 -6.15
N GLY A 399 -25.76 -1.41 -6.96
CA GLY A 399 -24.56 -0.69 -6.48
C GLY A 399 -24.83 0.51 -5.56
N ARG A 400 -25.92 1.27 -5.79
CA ARG A 400 -26.29 2.42 -4.95
C ARG A 400 -26.64 2.05 -3.50
N LYS A 401 -27.21 0.86 -3.25
CA LYS A 401 -27.53 0.40 -1.89
C LYS A 401 -26.26 0.00 -1.14
N VAL A 402 -25.35 -0.72 -1.81
CA VAL A 402 -24.03 -1.10 -1.28
C VAL A 402 -23.23 0.13 -0.87
N GLU A 403 -23.12 1.14 -1.74
CA GLU A 403 -22.41 2.39 -1.42
C GLU A 403 -23.01 3.14 -0.22
N ARG A 404 -24.34 3.15 -0.07
CA ARG A 404 -24.99 3.78 1.09
C ARG A 404 -24.67 3.02 2.38
N ALA A 405 -24.66 1.69 2.33
CA ALA A 405 -24.31 0.86 3.47
C ALA A 405 -22.84 1.05 3.88
N VAL A 406 -21.90 1.06 2.94
CA VAL A 406 -20.47 1.32 3.20
C VAL A 406 -20.28 2.71 3.83
N ARG A 407 -20.89 3.76 3.27
CA ARG A 407 -20.83 5.12 3.83
C ARG A 407 -21.41 5.20 5.25
N LEU A 408 -22.51 4.52 5.52
CA LEU A 408 -23.10 4.48 6.85
C LEU A 408 -22.17 3.78 7.86
N ARG A 409 -21.59 2.63 7.49
CA ARG A 409 -20.62 1.89 8.31
C ARG A 409 -19.38 2.73 8.60
N ALA A 410 -18.85 3.45 7.61
CA ALA A 410 -17.72 4.37 7.78
C ALA A 410 -18.04 5.47 8.80
N ARG A 411 -19.19 6.15 8.68
CA ARG A 411 -19.63 7.16 9.65
C ARG A 411 -19.78 6.62 11.07
N ILE A 412 -20.34 5.42 11.21
CA ILE A 412 -20.45 4.75 12.51
C ILE A 412 -19.06 4.46 13.09
N ASN A 413 -18.11 4.03 12.25
CA ASN A 413 -16.74 3.75 12.67
C ASN A 413 -16.00 5.04 13.10
N ASP A 414 -16.18 6.14 12.37
CA ASP A 414 -15.61 7.46 12.72
C ASP A 414 -16.19 8.01 14.04
N ALA A 415 -17.49 7.80 14.27
CA ALA A 415 -18.14 8.15 15.53
C ALA A 415 -17.58 7.32 16.71
N ARG A 416 -17.33 6.02 16.49
CA ARG A 416 -16.69 5.15 17.50
C ARG A 416 -15.25 5.57 17.79
N GLU A 417 -14.46 5.89 16.77
CA GLU A 417 -13.10 6.42 16.97
C GLU A 417 -13.14 7.69 17.84
N SER A 418 -14.02 8.63 17.48
CA SER A 418 -14.18 9.89 18.20
C SER A 418 -14.58 9.67 19.67
N LEU A 419 -15.41 8.65 19.94
CA LEU A 419 -15.80 8.27 21.29
C LEU A 419 -14.62 7.70 22.07
N PHE A 420 -13.90 6.72 21.51
CA PHE A 420 -12.81 6.04 22.21
C PHE A 420 -11.58 6.92 22.41
N ILE A 421 -11.28 7.86 21.51
CA ILE A 421 -10.20 8.86 21.70
C ILE A 421 -10.51 9.79 22.88
N ARG A 422 -11.79 10.04 23.18
CA ARG A 422 -12.21 10.90 24.31
C ARG A 422 -12.31 10.15 25.64
N MET A 423 -12.27 8.82 25.62
CA MET A 423 -12.30 8.00 26.83
C MET A 423 -10.89 7.84 27.41
N PRO A 424 -10.76 7.59 28.73
CA PRO A 424 -9.47 7.27 29.34
C PRO A 424 -8.79 6.08 28.67
N SER A 425 -7.47 6.16 28.44
CA SER A 425 -6.69 5.07 27.84
C SER A 425 -6.57 3.91 28.83
N THR A 426 -7.25 2.81 28.52
CA THR A 426 -7.17 1.52 29.22
C THR A 426 -6.85 0.42 28.22
N THR A 427 -6.42 -0.75 28.67
CA THR A 427 -6.18 -1.91 27.79
C THR A 427 -7.39 -2.20 26.89
N ARG A 428 -8.62 -2.16 27.45
CA ARG A 428 -9.86 -2.39 26.70
C ARG A 428 -10.15 -1.33 25.65
N THR A 429 -9.92 -0.04 25.95
CA THR A 429 -10.15 1.03 24.97
C THR A 429 -9.10 1.03 23.87
N ARG A 430 -7.85 0.63 24.17
CA ARG A 430 -6.79 0.45 23.17
C ARG A 430 -7.09 -0.70 22.22
N GLU A 431 -7.56 -1.83 22.74
CA GLU A 431 -8.05 -2.96 21.92
C GLU A 431 -9.25 -2.56 21.04
N ALA A 432 -10.20 -1.81 21.61
CA ALA A 432 -11.33 -1.28 20.87
C ALA A 432 -10.90 -0.32 19.74
N LEU A 433 -9.94 0.58 19.99
CA LEU A 433 -9.36 1.47 18.97
C LEU A 433 -8.67 0.68 17.86
N ALA A 434 -7.89 -0.35 18.20
CA ALA A 434 -7.27 -1.22 17.21
C ALA A 434 -8.33 -1.94 16.34
N SER A 435 -9.47 -2.33 16.92
CA SER A 435 -10.59 -2.89 16.15
C SER A 435 -11.26 -1.88 15.21
N VAL A 436 -11.32 -0.60 15.60
CA VAL A 436 -11.86 0.50 14.79
C VAL A 436 -10.94 0.79 13.60
N ASP A 437 -9.62 0.84 13.83
CA ASP A 437 -8.63 1.04 12.77
C ASP A 437 -8.65 -0.13 11.76
N ARG A 438 -8.74 -1.38 12.23
CA ARG A 438 -8.91 -2.55 11.34
C ARG A 438 -10.16 -2.43 10.47
N ARG A 439 -11.32 -2.14 11.08
CA ARG A 439 -12.58 -1.95 10.34
C ARG A 439 -12.53 -0.80 9.32
N ARG A 440 -11.81 0.29 9.63
CA ARG A 440 -11.61 1.38 8.68
C ARG A 440 -10.84 0.88 7.46
N SER A 441 -9.71 0.20 7.68
CA SER A 441 -8.91 -0.39 6.61
C SER A 441 -9.72 -1.36 5.75
N ASP A 442 -10.59 -2.18 6.37
CA ASP A 442 -11.47 -3.10 5.66
C ASP A 442 -12.49 -2.35 4.78
N LEU A 443 -13.12 -1.30 5.32
CA LEU A 443 -14.09 -0.47 4.58
C LEU A 443 -13.44 0.29 3.41
N GLU A 444 -12.24 0.85 3.62
CA GLU A 444 -11.46 1.51 2.57
C GLU A 444 -11.07 0.53 1.46
N SER A 445 -10.63 -0.68 1.84
CA SER A 445 -10.32 -1.75 0.88
C SER A 445 -11.55 -2.16 0.09
N LEU A 446 -12.70 -2.31 0.74
CA LEU A 446 -13.97 -2.66 0.09
C LEU A 446 -14.44 -1.59 -0.89
N GLN A 447 -14.33 -0.32 -0.50
CA GLN A 447 -14.68 0.79 -1.38
C GLN A 447 -13.76 0.83 -2.59
N SER A 448 -12.45 0.70 -2.39
CA SER A 448 -11.45 0.63 -3.46
C SER A 448 -11.77 -0.48 -4.46
N LEU A 449 -12.02 -1.71 -3.99
CA LEU A 449 -12.40 -2.84 -4.85
C LEU A 449 -13.72 -2.56 -5.60
N THR A 450 -14.72 -2.06 -4.90
CA THR A 450 -16.03 -1.76 -5.51
C THR A 450 -15.91 -0.74 -6.64
N ASP A 451 -15.17 0.35 -6.43
CA ASP A 451 -15.00 1.40 -7.42
C ASP A 451 -14.16 0.93 -8.61
N LEU A 452 -13.12 0.13 -8.37
CA LEU A 452 -12.23 -0.43 -9.40
C LEU A 452 -12.97 -1.35 -10.39
N TYR A 453 -13.85 -2.22 -9.87
CA TYR A 453 -14.47 -3.28 -10.67
C TYR A 453 -15.84 -2.92 -11.22
N ARG A 454 -16.42 -1.78 -10.81
CA ARG A 454 -17.79 -1.36 -11.17
C ARG A 454 -18.10 -1.49 -12.65
N HIS A 455 -17.24 -0.98 -13.53
CA HIS A 455 -17.49 -0.94 -14.97
C HIS A 455 -17.36 -2.32 -15.63
N TYR A 456 -16.50 -3.18 -15.09
CA TYR A 456 -16.31 -4.56 -15.58
C TYR A 456 -17.51 -5.46 -15.24
N ILE A 457 -18.06 -5.31 -14.02
CA ILE A 457 -19.16 -6.14 -13.52
C ILE A 457 -20.55 -5.64 -13.95
N GLN A 458 -20.60 -4.52 -14.66
CA GLN A 458 -21.80 -3.93 -15.25
C GLN A 458 -21.68 -3.86 -16.78
N SER A 459 -20.66 -4.49 -17.35
CA SER A 459 -20.45 -4.52 -18.79
C SER A 459 -21.61 -5.24 -19.48
N GLU A 460 -22.07 -4.65 -20.57
CA GLU A 460 -23.07 -5.21 -21.49
C GLU A 460 -22.46 -5.43 -22.89
N ILE A 461 -21.12 -5.46 -22.97
CA ILE A 461 -20.39 -5.72 -24.20
C ILE A 461 -20.26 -7.23 -24.41
N ILE A 462 -20.39 -7.68 -25.65
CA ILE A 462 -20.09 -9.04 -26.07
C ILE A 462 -18.98 -8.93 -27.11
N PHE A 463 -17.82 -9.47 -26.80
CA PHE A 463 -16.68 -9.48 -27.70
C PHE A 463 -16.91 -10.53 -28.79
N ASP A 464 -17.04 -10.07 -30.03
CA ASP A 464 -17.04 -10.97 -31.20
C ASP A 464 -15.67 -11.66 -31.30
N ASP A 465 -15.67 -12.96 -31.51
CA ASP A 465 -14.47 -13.80 -31.59
C ASP A 465 -14.41 -14.61 -32.89
N THR A 466 -15.10 -14.13 -33.94
CA THR A 466 -15.27 -14.85 -35.22
C THR A 466 -13.94 -15.24 -35.89
N ARG A 467 -12.98 -14.33 -36.00
CA ARG A 467 -11.64 -14.58 -36.55
C ARG A 467 -10.81 -15.45 -35.63
N THR A 468 -10.86 -15.20 -34.32
CA THR A 468 -10.17 -16.05 -33.33
C THR A 468 -10.69 -17.49 -33.37
N LYS A 469 -12.00 -17.71 -33.52
CA LYS A 469 -12.61 -19.02 -33.76
C LYS A 469 -12.19 -19.65 -35.08
N ALA A 470 -12.06 -18.85 -36.15
CA ALA A 470 -11.58 -19.36 -37.43
C ALA A 470 -10.15 -19.90 -37.33
N LEU A 471 -9.29 -19.24 -36.54
CA LEU A 471 -7.94 -19.72 -36.23
C LEU A 471 -7.98 -21.06 -35.46
N GLN A 472 -8.81 -21.18 -34.42
CA GLN A 472 -9.01 -22.46 -33.70
C GLN A 472 -9.51 -23.57 -34.63
N ALA A 473 -10.48 -23.27 -35.50
CA ALA A 473 -11.01 -24.23 -36.46
C ALA A 473 -9.95 -24.71 -37.46
N ALA A 474 -9.03 -23.84 -37.88
CA ALA A 474 -7.92 -24.20 -38.75
C ALA A 474 -6.93 -25.16 -38.08
N ILE A 475 -6.67 -25.00 -36.76
CA ILE A 475 -5.83 -25.93 -35.99
C ILE A 475 -6.46 -27.33 -36.01
N VAL A 476 -7.74 -27.42 -35.64
CA VAL A 476 -8.48 -28.69 -35.61
C VAL A 476 -8.54 -29.37 -36.99
N ALA A 477 -8.61 -28.58 -38.05
CA ALA A 477 -8.68 -29.10 -39.42
C ALA A 477 -7.33 -29.59 -39.96
N THR A 478 -6.20 -29.05 -39.49
CA THR A 478 -4.88 -29.26 -40.12
C THR A 478 -3.86 -30.01 -39.25
N GLN A 479 -4.05 -30.02 -37.92
CA GLN A 479 -3.09 -30.61 -36.98
C GLN A 479 -3.59 -31.94 -36.39
N THR A 480 -2.68 -32.74 -35.82
CA THR A 480 -3.08 -33.96 -35.11
C THR A 480 -3.88 -33.62 -33.84
N PRO A 481 -4.76 -34.51 -33.35
CA PRO A 481 -5.52 -34.27 -32.13
C PRO A 481 -4.66 -33.89 -30.91
N GLU A 482 -3.48 -34.51 -30.77
CA GLU A 482 -2.56 -34.24 -29.66
C GLU A 482 -1.97 -32.83 -29.76
N LYS A 483 -1.53 -32.44 -30.96
CA LYS A 483 -0.97 -31.10 -31.18
C LYS A 483 -2.06 -30.04 -31.07
N ALA A 484 -3.24 -30.29 -31.62
CA ALA A 484 -4.40 -29.42 -31.50
C ALA A 484 -4.84 -29.20 -30.04
N LEU A 485 -4.67 -30.20 -29.17
CA LEU A 485 -4.96 -30.07 -27.74
C LEU A 485 -3.94 -29.19 -27.00
N ASP A 486 -2.66 -29.24 -27.38
CA ASP A 486 -1.58 -28.46 -26.77
C ASP A 486 -1.57 -26.98 -27.20
N ILE A 487 -1.70 -26.74 -28.52
CA ILE A 487 -1.66 -25.38 -29.10
C ILE A 487 -3.04 -24.77 -29.29
N GLY A 488 -4.12 -25.53 -29.06
CA GLY A 488 -5.49 -25.04 -29.16
C GLY A 488 -5.90 -24.15 -28.00
N PHE A 489 -7.01 -23.45 -28.18
CA PHE A 489 -7.55 -22.47 -27.23
C PHE A 489 -9.09 -22.41 -27.29
N ASP A 490 -9.75 -23.55 -27.49
CA ASP A 490 -11.21 -23.60 -27.57
C ASP A 490 -11.84 -23.19 -26.24
N MET A 491 -12.50 -22.02 -26.22
CA MET A 491 -13.14 -21.48 -25.03
C MET A 491 -14.22 -22.41 -24.47
N THR A 492 -14.80 -23.29 -25.29
CA THR A 492 -15.81 -24.27 -24.86
C THR A 492 -15.22 -25.45 -24.08
N ASP A 493 -13.90 -25.66 -24.13
CA ASP A 493 -13.20 -26.64 -23.29
C ASP A 493 -13.22 -26.25 -21.80
N ILE A 494 -13.48 -24.97 -21.49
CA ILE A 494 -13.48 -24.47 -20.12
C ILE A 494 -14.77 -24.92 -19.42
N GLN A 495 -14.68 -26.02 -18.66
CA GLN A 495 -15.71 -26.38 -17.70
C GLN A 495 -15.58 -25.48 -16.47
N TRP A 496 -16.36 -24.39 -16.43
CA TRP A 496 -16.21 -23.32 -15.44
C TRP A 496 -16.15 -23.82 -13.99
N GLU A 497 -17.00 -24.78 -13.63
CA GLU A 497 -17.01 -25.34 -12.28
C GLU A 497 -15.72 -26.08 -11.97
N ASP A 498 -15.30 -27.03 -12.81
CA ASP A 498 -14.06 -27.78 -12.63
C ASP A 498 -12.83 -26.86 -12.62
N TYR A 499 -12.79 -25.87 -13.52
CA TYR A 499 -11.71 -24.89 -13.58
C TYR A 499 -11.63 -24.06 -12.30
N PHE A 500 -12.75 -23.52 -11.81
CA PHE A 500 -12.72 -22.69 -10.61
C PHE A 500 -12.47 -23.51 -9.34
N GLN A 501 -13.18 -24.63 -9.17
CA GLN A 501 -13.07 -25.46 -7.96
C GLN A 501 -11.73 -26.21 -7.88
N GLY A 502 -11.27 -26.75 -9.02
CA GLY A 502 -10.11 -27.65 -9.07
C GLY A 502 -8.79 -26.96 -9.42
N VAL A 503 -8.82 -25.82 -10.13
CA VAL A 503 -7.62 -25.19 -10.70
C VAL A 503 -7.38 -23.80 -10.12
N HIS A 504 -8.29 -22.85 -10.39
CA HIS A 504 -8.05 -21.43 -10.13
C HIS A 504 -8.14 -21.04 -8.65
N PHE A 505 -9.25 -21.33 -7.95
CA PHE A 505 -9.40 -20.94 -6.54
C PHE A 505 -8.38 -21.60 -5.59
N PRO A 506 -8.02 -22.89 -5.76
CA PRO A 506 -6.91 -23.49 -5.01
C PRO A 506 -5.58 -22.76 -5.21
N ALA A 507 -5.26 -22.35 -6.43
CA ALA A 507 -4.04 -21.61 -6.73
C ALA A 507 -4.01 -20.25 -6.02
N VAL A 508 -5.08 -19.46 -6.15
CA VAL A 508 -5.20 -18.13 -5.53
C VAL A 508 -5.09 -18.21 -4.01
N THR A 509 -5.80 -19.16 -3.38
CA THR A 509 -5.77 -19.32 -1.92
C THR A 509 -4.42 -19.81 -1.40
N THR A 510 -3.74 -20.70 -2.11
CA THR A 510 -2.39 -21.18 -1.75
C THR A 510 -1.36 -20.06 -1.80
N MET A 511 -1.40 -19.24 -2.85
CA MET A 511 -0.55 -18.05 -2.96
C MET A 511 -0.79 -17.10 -1.78
N THR A 512 -2.05 -16.85 -1.44
CA THR A 512 -2.39 -15.96 -0.33
C THR A 512 -1.89 -16.48 1.01
N ARG A 513 -1.99 -17.80 1.25
CA ARG A 513 -1.46 -18.45 2.45
C ARG A 513 0.05 -18.25 2.58
N ALA A 514 0.79 -18.39 1.48
CA ALA A 514 2.23 -18.14 1.47
C ALA A 514 2.61 -16.69 1.83
N PHE A 515 1.75 -15.71 1.55
CA PHE A 515 1.94 -14.31 1.98
C PHE A 515 1.42 -14.02 3.39
N SER A 516 0.42 -14.75 3.88
CA SER A 516 -0.15 -14.57 5.23
C SER A 516 0.62 -15.33 6.31
N VAL A 517 1.42 -16.34 5.96
CA VAL A 517 2.36 -17.00 6.90
C VAL A 517 3.61 -16.11 7.06
N ARG A 518 3.42 -14.88 7.53
CA ARG A 518 4.40 -14.30 8.45
C ARG A 518 3.95 -14.73 9.83
N PRO A 519 4.80 -15.41 10.63
CA PRO A 519 4.41 -15.77 11.97
C PRO A 519 3.96 -14.50 12.69
N ALA A 520 2.75 -14.51 13.23
CA ALA A 520 2.45 -13.64 14.36
C ALA A 520 3.50 -14.02 15.41
N THR A 521 4.53 -13.19 15.57
CA THR A 521 5.56 -13.43 16.58
C THR A 521 4.85 -13.52 17.91
N SER A 522 4.86 -14.74 18.41
CA SER A 522 4.26 -15.23 19.63
C SER A 522 4.95 -14.63 20.84
N ALA A 523 4.12 -14.27 21.83
CA ALA A 523 4.46 -13.93 23.21
C ALA A 523 5.32 -12.66 23.43
N PRO A 524 5.09 -11.92 24.53
CA PRO A 524 6.00 -10.85 24.93
C PRO A 524 7.38 -11.46 25.14
N ALA A 525 8.34 -11.03 24.31
CA ALA A 525 9.75 -11.38 24.49
C ALA A 525 10.16 -11.06 25.93
N ALA A 526 10.84 -12.00 26.58
CA ALA A 526 11.50 -11.74 27.87
C ALA A 526 12.29 -10.43 27.79
N GLU A 527 12.34 -9.66 28.89
CA GLU A 527 13.04 -8.38 28.88
C GLU A 527 14.49 -8.60 28.40
N PRO A 528 14.90 -8.00 27.26
CA PRO A 528 16.26 -8.14 26.81
C PRO A 528 17.18 -7.46 27.83
N VAL A 529 18.24 -8.19 28.20
CA VAL A 529 19.30 -7.69 29.07
C VAL A 529 19.86 -6.40 28.47
N LEU A 530 19.98 -5.37 29.30
CA LEU A 530 20.55 -4.09 28.88
C LEU A 530 22.04 -4.27 28.55
N PRO A 531 22.52 -3.81 27.39
CA PRO A 531 23.93 -3.93 27.03
C PRO A 531 24.77 -3.07 27.97
N GLN A 532 25.90 -3.58 28.45
CA GLN A 532 26.82 -2.80 29.29
C GLN A 532 27.64 -1.85 28.41
N ARG A 533 27.31 -0.56 28.40
CA ARG A 533 28.00 0.48 27.60
C ARG A 533 27.72 1.90 28.10
N SER A 534 28.70 2.79 27.95
CA SER A 534 28.66 4.16 28.49
C SER A 534 28.21 5.23 27.50
N ASP A 535 28.11 4.90 26.21
CA ASP A 535 27.67 5.79 25.14
C ASP A 535 26.14 5.71 24.89
N VAL A 536 25.39 5.21 25.87
CA VAL A 536 23.92 5.10 25.82
C VAL A 536 23.26 6.05 26.79
N VAL A 537 22.14 6.66 26.36
CA VAL A 537 21.26 7.42 27.23
C VAL A 537 19.89 6.74 27.39
N ALA A 538 19.35 6.78 28.60
CA ALA A 538 17.99 6.37 28.92
C ALA A 538 17.20 7.61 29.36
N VAL A 539 16.25 8.03 28.52
CA VAL A 539 15.47 9.25 28.71
C VAL A 539 14.07 8.88 29.20
N PHE A 540 13.64 9.51 30.30
CA PHE A 540 12.34 9.29 30.93
C PHE A 540 11.54 10.58 30.95
N ASP A 541 10.25 10.51 30.59
CA ASP A 541 9.29 11.53 31.03
C ASP A 541 8.92 11.32 32.51
N LEU A 542 8.33 12.34 33.13
CA LEU A 542 7.92 12.29 34.53
C LEU A 542 6.47 11.80 34.68
N GLU A 543 5.52 12.49 34.07
CA GLU A 543 4.08 12.31 34.29
C GLU A 543 3.61 11.06 33.57
N GLY A 544 2.83 10.19 34.21
CA GLY A 544 2.36 8.92 33.62
C GLY A 544 3.45 7.87 33.37
N THR A 545 4.74 8.25 33.48
CA THR A 545 5.91 7.40 33.23
C THR A 545 6.65 7.04 34.52
N VAL A 546 7.15 8.02 35.28
CA VAL A 546 7.86 7.77 36.55
C VAL A 546 6.92 7.92 37.74
N VAL A 547 5.99 8.89 37.66
CA VAL A 547 4.96 9.14 38.67
C VAL A 547 3.55 8.98 38.10
N ASP A 548 2.68 8.38 38.89
CA ASP A 548 1.25 8.26 38.64
C ASP A 548 0.54 9.55 39.10
N SER A 549 0.89 10.67 38.45
CA SER A 549 0.27 11.98 38.66
C SER A 549 0.44 12.87 37.43
N ASN A 550 -0.42 13.88 37.31
CA ASN A 550 -0.32 14.93 36.30
C ASN A 550 -0.07 16.30 36.92
N LEU A 551 0.25 17.29 36.09
CA LEU A 551 0.55 18.67 36.51
C LEU A 551 -0.58 19.31 37.35
N VAL A 552 -1.84 18.96 37.09
CA VAL A 552 -3.00 19.49 37.83
C VAL A 552 -3.06 18.93 39.24
N GLU A 553 -2.87 17.62 39.39
CA GLU A 553 -2.82 16.96 40.69
C GLU A 553 -1.66 17.48 41.53
N GLN A 554 -0.47 17.64 40.93
CA GLN A 554 0.69 18.19 41.60
C GLN A 554 0.42 19.63 42.10
N TYR A 555 -0.21 20.48 41.28
CA TYR A 555 -0.63 21.81 41.71
C TYR A 555 -1.61 21.77 42.89
N LEU A 556 -2.59 20.86 42.84
CA LEU A 556 -3.57 20.69 43.92
C LEU A 556 -2.90 20.22 45.22
N TRP A 557 -1.86 19.37 45.16
CA TRP A 557 -1.08 18.98 46.33
C TRP A 557 -0.30 20.16 46.93
N VAL A 558 0.29 21.01 46.09
CA VAL A 558 0.98 22.24 46.53
C VAL A 558 0.00 23.18 47.22
N ARG A 559 -1.17 23.44 46.61
CA ARG A 559 -2.18 24.32 47.19
C ARG A 559 -2.83 23.74 48.45
N GLY A 560 -3.10 22.45 48.47
CA GLY A 560 -3.72 21.74 49.61
C GLY A 560 -2.83 21.66 50.84
N SER A 561 -1.51 21.77 50.64
CA SER A 561 -0.53 21.85 51.73
C SER A 561 -0.37 23.26 52.33
N GLY A 562 -0.90 24.30 51.67
CA GLY A 562 -0.56 25.70 51.97
C GLY A 562 -1.73 26.62 52.35
N PHE A 563 -2.98 26.34 51.98
CA PHE A 563 -4.14 27.20 52.27
C PHE A 563 -5.06 26.61 53.34
N GLY A 564 -5.69 27.46 54.16
CA GLY A 564 -6.76 27.03 55.06
C GLY A 564 -7.93 26.42 54.28
N LYS A 565 -8.56 25.38 54.82
CA LYS A 565 -9.66 24.61 54.17
C LYS A 565 -10.80 25.49 53.62
N ALA A 566 -10.94 26.73 54.08
CA ALA A 566 -11.96 27.70 53.66
C ALA A 566 -11.78 28.27 52.23
N ALA A 567 -10.56 28.31 51.66
CA ALA A 567 -10.32 28.85 50.32
C ALA A 567 -10.43 27.79 49.20
N TRP A 568 -10.54 26.51 49.57
CA TRP A 568 -10.53 25.36 48.66
C TRP A 568 -11.68 25.32 47.65
N PRO A 569 -12.95 25.62 48.03
CA PRO A 569 -14.06 25.56 47.07
C PRO A 569 -13.94 26.57 45.91
N GLY A 570 -13.42 27.77 46.21
CA GLY A 570 -13.23 28.82 45.20
C GLY A 570 -12.14 28.49 44.18
N GLU A 571 -11.03 27.91 44.62
CA GLU A 571 -9.94 27.45 43.75
C GLU A 571 -10.39 26.31 42.83
N VAL A 572 -11.09 25.30 43.37
CA VAL A 572 -11.64 24.20 42.57
C VAL A 572 -12.65 24.72 41.54
N ALA A 573 -13.53 25.64 41.93
CA ALA A 573 -14.48 26.27 41.00
C ALA A 573 -13.75 27.05 39.89
N SER A 574 -12.68 27.78 40.21
CA SER A 574 -11.87 28.51 39.22
C SER A 574 -11.16 27.57 38.24
N LEU A 575 -10.71 26.40 38.72
CA LEU A 575 -10.04 25.39 37.91
C LEU A 575 -11.02 24.72 36.95
N LEU A 576 -12.21 24.35 37.45
CA LEU A 576 -13.29 23.81 36.62
C LEU A 576 -13.78 24.83 35.58
N ALA A 577 -13.88 26.11 35.93
CA ALA A 577 -14.25 27.18 35.00
C ALA A 577 -13.21 27.38 33.88
N ALA A 578 -11.92 27.24 34.20
CA ALA A 578 -10.82 27.38 33.24
C ALA A 578 -10.52 26.09 32.44
N LEU A 579 -11.02 24.93 32.89
CA LEU A 579 -10.75 23.61 32.30
C LEU A 579 -11.05 23.53 30.79
N PRO A 580 -12.15 24.09 30.25
CA PRO A 580 -12.39 24.09 28.80
C PRO A 580 -11.32 24.86 28.01
N GLY A 581 -10.75 25.91 28.61
CA GLY A 581 -9.63 26.65 28.02
C GLY A 581 -8.36 25.81 27.97
N TYR A 582 -8.05 25.09 29.05
CA TYR A 582 -6.88 24.21 29.11
C TYR A 582 -6.96 23.04 28.15
N LEU A 583 -8.11 22.37 28.06
CA LEU A 583 -8.28 21.26 27.12
C LEU A 583 -8.11 21.72 25.66
N ARG A 584 -8.58 22.93 25.32
CA ARG A 584 -8.36 23.52 23.99
C ARG A 584 -6.90 23.88 23.74
N ALA A 585 -6.22 24.46 24.73
CA ALA A 585 -4.80 24.79 24.63
C ALA A 585 -3.96 23.52 24.48
N GLU A 586 -4.21 22.50 25.30
CA GLU A 586 -3.51 21.22 25.27
C GLU A 586 -3.70 20.48 23.94
N GLN A 587 -4.89 20.56 23.34
CA GLN A 587 -5.14 20.04 21.98
C GLN A 587 -4.38 20.79 20.89
N ARG A 588 -4.11 22.09 21.07
CA ARG A 588 -3.39 22.90 20.08
C ARG A 588 -1.88 22.79 20.20
N ASP A 589 -1.36 22.91 21.42
CA ASP A 589 0.06 22.92 21.76
C ASP A 589 0.22 22.66 23.28
N ARG A 590 0.97 21.62 23.66
CA ARG A 590 1.27 21.30 25.07
C ARG A 590 2.00 22.44 25.78
N ALA A 591 2.84 23.21 25.07
CA ALA A 591 3.52 24.38 25.64
C ALA A 591 2.54 25.51 25.98
N GLU A 592 1.48 25.72 25.18
CA GLU A 592 0.44 26.71 25.46
C GLU A 592 -0.35 26.34 26.73
N PHE A 593 -0.70 25.06 26.89
CA PHE A 593 -1.30 24.55 28.11
C PHE A 593 -0.42 24.81 29.33
N ILE A 594 0.86 24.43 29.30
CA ILE A 594 1.78 24.63 30.43
C ILE A 594 1.89 26.11 30.77
N ARG A 595 2.10 26.99 29.78
CA ARG A 595 2.16 28.44 30.01
C ARG A 595 0.90 28.97 30.65
N ALA A 596 -0.27 28.56 30.18
CA ALA A 596 -1.56 29.01 30.71
C ALA A 596 -1.84 28.44 32.11
N PHE A 597 -1.41 27.22 32.38
CA PHE A 597 -1.62 26.55 33.66
C PHE A 597 -0.69 27.12 34.75
N LEU A 598 0.59 27.32 34.44
CA LEU A 598 1.59 27.84 35.39
C LEU A 598 1.35 29.29 35.81
N ARG A 599 0.47 30.04 35.14
CA ARG A 599 -0.04 31.34 35.60
C ARG A 599 -0.60 31.29 37.01
N ARG A 600 -1.11 30.15 37.46
CA ARG A 600 -1.65 30.00 38.81
C ARG A 600 -0.62 30.12 39.94
N TYR A 601 0.67 30.11 39.62
CA TYR A 601 1.73 30.40 40.58
C TYR A 601 2.02 31.91 40.72
N GLU A 602 1.36 32.77 39.95
CA GLU A 602 1.51 34.22 40.07
C GLU A 602 1.22 34.70 41.51
N GLY A 603 2.12 35.52 42.04
CA GLY A 603 2.04 36.05 43.40
C GLY A 603 2.49 35.08 44.50
N MET A 604 2.89 33.84 44.18
CA MET A 604 3.44 32.91 45.16
C MET A 604 4.91 33.23 45.48
N PRO A 605 5.32 33.36 46.75
CA PRO A 605 6.73 33.46 47.13
C PRO A 605 7.49 32.20 46.74
N VAL A 606 8.71 32.36 46.21
CA VAL A 606 9.57 31.23 45.79
C VAL A 606 9.87 30.29 46.97
N SER A 607 10.28 30.88 48.11
CA SER A 607 10.61 30.14 49.33
C SER A 607 9.46 29.28 49.86
N ARG A 608 8.21 29.69 49.60
CA ARG A 608 7.03 28.92 50.00
C ARG A 608 6.91 27.64 49.19
N LEU A 609 7.17 27.69 47.89
CA LEU A 609 7.11 26.49 47.06
C LEU A 609 8.20 25.50 47.48
N GLU A 610 9.41 25.98 47.73
CA GLU A 610 10.54 25.19 48.23
C GLU A 610 10.19 24.51 49.56
N GLU A 611 9.59 25.23 50.52
CA GLU A 611 9.19 24.65 51.80
C GLU A 611 8.13 23.55 51.66
N VAL A 612 7.13 23.76 50.79
CA VAL A 612 6.07 22.78 50.52
C VAL A 612 6.64 21.52 49.87
N VAL A 613 7.57 21.68 48.91
CA VAL A 613 8.28 20.57 48.27
C VAL A 613 9.10 19.78 49.27
N ALA A 614 9.87 20.45 50.13
CA ALA A 614 10.72 19.81 51.13
C ALA A 614 9.95 19.02 52.20
N LYS A 615 8.65 19.30 52.39
CA LYS A 615 7.80 18.66 53.41
C LYS A 615 6.74 17.74 52.81
N SER A 616 5.51 18.23 52.69
CA SER A 616 4.32 17.42 52.42
C SER A 616 4.20 16.97 50.96
N PHE A 617 4.65 17.80 50.02
CA PHE A 617 4.57 17.48 48.61
C PHE A 617 5.58 16.39 48.23
N GLY A 618 6.84 16.50 48.66
CA GLY A 618 7.88 15.51 48.35
C GLY A 618 7.51 14.09 48.80
N GLN A 619 6.93 13.94 50.00
CA GLN A 619 6.43 12.63 50.47
C GLN A 619 5.27 12.10 49.62
N THR A 620 4.38 12.98 49.17
CA THR A 620 3.25 12.60 48.31
C THR A 620 3.73 12.17 46.93
N LEU A 621 4.69 12.91 46.37
CA LEU A 621 5.31 12.62 45.07
C LEU A 621 6.00 11.26 45.09
N LEU A 622 6.83 10.98 46.11
CA LEU A 622 7.46 9.67 46.29
C LEU A 622 6.41 8.55 46.39
N LYS A 623 5.34 8.72 47.17
CA LYS A 623 4.25 7.73 47.23
C LYS A 623 3.51 7.52 45.91
N SER A 624 3.66 8.42 44.94
CA SER A 624 3.05 8.32 43.61
C SER A 624 3.98 7.72 42.55
N THR A 625 5.25 7.45 42.86
CA THR A 625 6.15 6.83 41.87
C THR A 625 5.75 5.40 41.54
N MET A 626 6.08 4.95 40.33
CA MET A 626 5.86 3.60 39.88
C MET A 626 7.11 2.74 40.17
N PRO A 627 7.02 1.65 40.97
CA PRO A 627 8.19 0.83 41.31
C PRO A 627 8.95 0.30 40.09
N ALA A 628 8.22 -0.16 39.06
CA ALA A 628 8.81 -0.64 37.81
C ALA A 628 9.62 0.45 37.06
N ALA A 629 9.27 1.72 37.20
CA ALA A 629 10.05 2.82 36.65
C ALA A 629 11.39 2.97 37.40
N ILE A 630 11.36 2.91 38.73
CA ILE A 630 12.54 3.01 39.59
C ILE A 630 13.50 1.84 39.33
N GLU A 631 12.99 0.61 39.29
CA GLU A 631 13.77 -0.58 38.94
C GLU A 631 14.42 -0.43 37.56
N ARG A 632 13.68 0.10 36.58
CA ARG A 632 14.19 0.28 35.23
C ARG A 632 15.27 1.35 35.14
N ILE A 633 15.13 2.46 35.88
CA ILE A 633 16.16 3.51 36.00
C ILE A 633 17.42 2.92 36.64
N ALA A 634 17.28 2.16 37.73
CA ALA A 634 18.39 1.50 38.40
C ALA A 634 19.10 0.50 37.47
N ALA A 635 18.35 -0.29 36.70
CA ALA A 635 18.90 -1.22 35.72
C ALA A 635 19.70 -0.53 34.61
N HIS A 636 19.23 0.63 34.14
CA HIS A 636 19.98 1.45 33.18
C HIS A 636 21.29 1.98 33.77
N ARG A 637 21.25 2.47 35.00
CA ARG A 637 22.45 2.95 35.70
C ARG A 637 23.45 1.81 35.93
N ALA A 638 22.97 0.64 36.32
CA ALA A 638 23.79 -0.57 36.48
C ALA A 638 24.37 -1.09 35.15
N ALA A 639 23.76 -0.74 34.02
CA ALA A 639 24.27 -1.03 32.68
C ALA A 639 25.30 0.01 32.16
N GLY A 640 25.65 1.01 32.97
CA GLY A 640 26.52 2.12 32.59
C GLY A 640 25.85 3.17 31.70
N HIS A 641 24.53 3.06 31.47
CA HIS A 641 23.80 4.04 30.68
C HIS A 641 23.61 5.34 31.49
N ARG A 642 23.66 6.47 30.81
CA ARG A 642 23.35 7.76 31.42
C ARG A 642 21.84 7.96 31.52
N THR A 643 21.34 8.25 32.70
CA THR A 643 19.91 8.39 32.98
C THR A 643 19.50 9.85 32.98
N VAL A 644 18.45 10.20 32.23
CA VAL A 644 17.98 11.58 32.07
C VAL A 644 16.48 11.64 32.31
N LEU A 645 16.04 12.56 33.17
CA LEU A 645 14.63 12.92 33.32
C LEU A 645 14.34 14.20 32.52
N VAL A 646 13.37 14.16 31.62
CA VAL A 646 12.94 15.32 30.84
C VAL A 646 11.46 15.57 31.11
N THR A 647 11.12 16.72 31.69
CA THR A 647 9.76 17.02 32.14
C THR A 647 9.29 18.42 31.78
N GLY A 648 7.99 18.55 31.50
CA GLY A 648 7.33 19.85 31.31
C GLY A 648 7.01 20.56 32.62
N SER A 649 7.22 19.90 33.77
CA SER A 649 7.00 20.45 35.10
C SER A 649 8.10 21.45 35.51
N ILE A 650 7.91 22.13 36.63
CA ILE A 650 8.88 23.07 37.20
C ILE A 650 9.95 22.28 37.96
N GLY A 651 11.23 22.61 37.76
CA GLY A 651 12.36 21.90 38.39
C GLY A 651 12.24 21.74 39.91
N THR A 652 11.75 22.76 40.62
CA THR A 652 11.51 22.69 42.06
C THR A 652 10.57 21.55 42.47
N LEU A 653 9.57 21.20 41.66
CA LEU A 653 8.66 20.09 41.97
C LEU A 653 9.30 18.72 41.76
N VAL A 654 10.41 18.66 41.03
CA VAL A 654 11.06 17.40 40.61
C VAL A 654 12.26 17.08 41.51
N GLU A 655 12.72 18.07 42.29
CA GLU A 655 13.86 17.96 43.20
C GLU A 655 13.87 16.67 44.08
N PRO A 656 12.74 16.20 44.65
CA PRO A 656 12.73 14.95 45.43
C PRO A 656 13.15 13.70 44.66
N LEU A 657 13.05 13.71 43.33
CA LEU A 657 13.41 12.60 42.44
C LEU A 657 14.75 12.80 41.74
N ALA A 658 15.40 13.96 41.90
CA ALA A 658 16.58 14.34 41.12
C ALA A 658 17.75 13.33 41.27
N ASN A 659 17.91 12.76 42.47
CA ASN A 659 18.98 11.79 42.76
C ASN A 659 18.88 10.46 41.99
N LEU A 660 17.71 10.16 41.41
CA LEU A 660 17.50 8.97 40.59
C LEU A 660 18.14 9.09 39.20
N PHE A 661 18.42 10.31 38.75
CA PHE A 661 18.91 10.60 37.41
C PHE A 661 20.29 11.25 37.45
N ASP A 662 21.05 11.12 36.37
CA ASP A 662 22.32 11.81 36.20
C ASP A 662 22.12 13.26 35.71
N GLU A 663 20.98 13.53 35.06
CA GLU A 663 20.58 14.84 34.55
C GLU A 663 19.06 15.02 34.66
N VAL A 664 18.61 16.20 35.09
CA VAL A 664 17.18 16.57 35.14
C VAL A 664 16.94 17.84 34.31
N VAL A 665 16.11 17.71 33.29
CA VAL A 665 15.69 18.80 32.41
C VAL A 665 14.25 19.17 32.73
N ALA A 666 14.06 20.33 33.36
CA ALA A 666 12.76 20.81 33.78
C ALA A 666 12.60 22.32 33.51
N GLY A 667 11.37 22.81 33.52
CA GLY A 667 11.06 24.23 33.38
C GLY A 667 11.49 25.05 34.59
N THR A 668 11.82 26.33 34.39
CA THR A 668 12.13 27.27 35.47
C THR A 668 11.12 28.41 35.45
N MET A 669 10.51 28.72 36.59
CA MET A 669 9.60 29.86 36.74
C MET A 669 10.38 31.18 36.83
N HIS A 670 9.85 32.24 36.22
CA HIS A 670 10.39 33.58 36.37
C HIS A 670 9.89 34.22 37.67
N ALA A 671 10.83 34.65 38.50
CA ALA A 671 10.57 35.33 39.76
C ALA A 671 11.17 36.74 39.75
N ARG A 672 10.49 37.67 40.41
CA ARG A 672 10.96 39.03 40.67
C ARG A 672 10.82 39.30 42.16
N ASP A 673 11.87 39.78 42.81
CA ASP A 673 11.90 40.10 44.24
C ASP A 673 11.42 38.92 45.13
N GLY A 674 11.79 37.69 44.74
CA GLY A 674 11.41 36.46 45.46
C GLY A 674 9.96 36.01 45.26
N ILE A 675 9.21 36.62 44.32
CA ILE A 675 7.81 36.30 44.02
C ILE A 675 7.67 35.81 42.58
N PHE A 676 6.94 34.72 42.37
CA PHE A 676 6.66 34.23 41.02
C PHE A 676 5.74 35.18 40.25
N THR A 677 6.16 35.49 39.03
CA THR A 677 5.41 36.38 38.10
C THR A 677 4.34 35.64 37.29
N GLY A 678 4.24 34.32 37.44
CA GLY A 678 3.38 33.45 36.61
C GLY A 678 3.90 33.19 35.20
N TYR A 679 5.05 33.75 34.81
CA TYR A 679 5.75 33.47 33.55
C TYR A 679 6.86 32.41 33.79
N LEU A 680 7.24 31.68 32.74
CA LEU A 680 8.46 30.86 32.73
C LEU A 680 9.68 31.73 32.39
N ALA A 681 10.84 31.42 32.97
CA ALA A 681 12.11 32.12 32.71
C ALA A 681 12.68 31.81 31.31
N LYS A 682 12.36 30.63 30.76
CA LYS A 682 12.70 30.18 29.41
C LYS A 682 11.50 29.43 28.81
N PRO A 683 11.41 29.30 27.47
CA PRO A 683 10.41 28.43 26.86
C PRO A 683 10.45 27.00 27.43
N PRO A 684 9.29 26.36 27.67
CA PRO A 684 9.26 25.01 28.22
C PRO A 684 9.85 24.00 27.23
N VAL A 685 10.58 23.01 27.75
CA VAL A 685 11.19 21.93 26.96
C VAL A 685 10.16 20.82 26.75
N VAL A 686 9.25 21.02 25.81
CA VAL A 686 8.18 20.06 25.44
C VAL A 686 8.14 19.79 23.95
N GLY A 687 7.64 18.61 23.57
CA GLY A 687 7.52 18.19 22.16
C GLY A 687 8.85 18.29 21.42
N GLU A 688 8.86 18.98 20.29
CA GLU A 688 10.04 19.21 19.45
C GLU A 688 11.25 19.81 20.19
N ALA A 689 11.02 20.63 21.23
CA ALA A 689 12.12 21.20 22.02
C ALA A 689 12.88 20.12 22.80
N ARG A 690 12.20 19.05 23.26
CA ARG A 690 12.84 17.88 23.89
C ARG A 690 13.70 17.14 22.88
N ALA A 691 13.20 16.97 21.66
CA ALA A 691 13.93 16.31 20.59
C ALA A 691 15.20 17.09 20.19
N ALA A 692 15.09 18.41 20.05
CA ALA A 692 16.24 19.28 19.79
C ALA A 692 17.28 19.21 20.92
N TRP A 693 16.82 19.29 22.17
CA TRP A 693 17.68 19.19 23.34
C TRP A 693 18.40 17.84 23.40
N LEU A 694 17.69 16.72 23.25
CA LEU A 694 18.26 15.38 23.32
C LEU A 694 19.30 15.15 22.21
N ARG A 695 19.06 15.66 21.00
CA ARG A 695 20.03 15.60 19.90
C ARG A 695 21.31 16.36 20.24
N GLN A 696 21.18 17.59 20.76
CA GLN A 696 22.34 18.39 21.16
C GLN A 696 23.09 17.75 22.34
N TYR A 697 22.36 17.26 23.33
CA TYR A 697 22.92 16.58 24.50
C TYR A 697 23.68 15.32 24.10
N ALA A 698 23.13 14.51 23.19
CA ALA A 698 23.81 13.32 22.68
C ALA A 698 25.10 13.69 21.94
N ALA A 699 25.07 14.70 21.06
CA ALA A 699 26.25 15.15 20.32
C ALA A 699 27.35 15.67 21.25
N LEU A 700 27.01 16.47 22.26
CA LEU A 700 27.97 17.05 23.20
C LEU A 700 28.63 15.99 24.10
N ASN A 701 27.92 14.89 24.38
CA ASN A 701 28.38 13.84 25.28
C ASN A 701 28.83 12.55 24.55
N GLY A 702 28.88 12.56 23.21
CA GLY A 702 29.28 11.40 22.42
C GLY A 702 28.36 10.18 22.57
N LEU A 703 27.05 10.40 22.71
CA LEU A 703 26.06 9.34 22.93
C LEU A 703 25.44 8.84 21.62
N ASP A 704 25.28 7.54 21.48
CA ASP A 704 24.63 6.86 20.35
C ASP A 704 23.12 6.73 20.59
N LEU A 705 22.34 7.61 19.93
CA LEU A 705 20.88 7.57 20.01
C LEU A 705 20.28 6.28 19.44
N SER A 706 20.92 5.64 18.45
CA SER A 706 20.41 4.39 17.87
C SER A 706 20.51 3.20 18.83
N ALA A 707 21.39 3.26 19.82
CA ALA A 707 21.47 2.31 20.93
C ALA A 707 20.69 2.74 22.17
N SER A 708 20.13 3.96 22.16
CA SER A 708 19.52 4.61 23.33
C SER A 708 18.06 4.23 23.57
N TYR A 709 17.56 4.57 24.76
CA TYR A 709 16.24 4.17 25.27
C TYR A 709 15.40 5.39 25.62
N GLY A 710 14.09 5.29 25.36
CA GLY A 710 13.14 6.36 25.65
C GLY A 710 11.87 5.81 26.27
N TYR A 711 11.35 6.50 27.29
CA TYR A 711 10.14 6.15 28.03
C TYR A 711 9.23 7.37 28.13
N GLY A 712 8.04 7.30 27.53
CA GLY A 712 7.06 8.39 27.57
C GLY A 712 5.62 7.90 27.47
N ASP A 713 4.67 8.72 27.90
CA ASP A 713 3.25 8.37 28.05
C ASP A 713 2.33 9.09 27.05
N SER A 714 2.76 10.24 26.52
CA SER A 714 1.90 11.11 25.74
C SER A 714 2.28 11.14 24.27
N HIS A 715 1.28 11.37 23.40
CA HIS A 715 1.52 11.58 21.98
C HIS A 715 2.47 12.75 21.68
N SER A 716 2.57 13.74 22.59
CA SER A 716 3.56 14.82 22.47
C SER A 716 5.01 14.34 22.54
N ASP A 717 5.25 13.14 23.07
CA ASP A 717 6.59 12.55 23.20
C ASP A 717 7.05 11.81 21.94
N LEU A 718 6.14 11.60 20.98
CA LEU A 718 6.40 10.86 19.75
C LEU A 718 7.69 11.33 19.07
N VAL A 719 7.85 12.64 18.90
CA VAL A 719 8.96 13.24 18.13
C VAL A 719 10.33 12.90 18.71
N TRP A 720 10.48 12.84 20.03
CA TRP A 720 11.78 12.52 20.64
C TRP A 720 11.96 11.01 20.86
N LEU A 721 10.86 10.27 21.11
CA LEU A 721 10.89 8.80 21.14
C LEU A 721 11.35 8.21 19.80
N GLU A 722 11.00 8.84 18.68
CA GLU A 722 11.45 8.43 17.34
C GLU A 722 12.98 8.52 17.13
N MET A 723 13.68 9.32 17.93
CA MET A 723 15.12 9.52 17.75
C MET A 723 15.95 8.41 18.38
N VAL A 724 15.39 7.66 19.33
CA VAL A 724 16.09 6.58 20.02
C VAL A 724 15.80 5.24 19.36
N GLY A 725 16.76 4.31 19.39
CA GLY A 725 16.54 2.98 18.79
C GLY A 725 15.66 2.06 19.62
N ASN A 726 15.46 2.34 20.91
CA ASN A 726 14.64 1.52 21.82
C ASN A 726 13.52 2.33 22.50
N PRO A 727 12.52 2.83 21.75
CA PRO A 727 11.39 3.57 22.33
C PRO A 727 10.40 2.64 23.06
N SER A 728 9.90 3.10 24.20
CA SER A 728 8.86 2.46 25.01
C SER A 728 7.75 3.45 25.33
N ALA A 729 6.52 3.06 25.03
CA ALA A 729 5.31 3.78 25.38
C ALA A 729 4.81 3.28 26.75
N VAL A 730 4.91 4.11 27.78
CA VAL A 730 4.56 3.76 29.16
C VAL A 730 3.19 4.33 29.50
N ASN A 731 2.24 3.48 29.89
CA ASN A 731 0.84 3.85 30.16
C ASN A 731 0.25 4.80 29.10
N PRO A 732 0.44 4.52 27.79
CA PRO A 732 0.30 5.55 26.78
C PRO A 732 -1.13 6.04 26.61
N ASP A 733 -1.27 7.32 26.26
CA ASP A 733 -2.54 7.88 25.77
C ASP A 733 -3.01 7.16 24.49
N ALA A 734 -4.27 7.41 24.10
CA ALA A 734 -4.88 6.73 22.95
C ALA A 734 -4.10 6.93 21.63
N ASN A 735 -3.49 8.11 21.43
CA ASN A 735 -2.79 8.44 20.19
C ASN A 735 -1.37 7.87 20.18
N LEU A 736 -0.63 7.95 21.29
CA LEU A 736 0.68 7.30 21.41
C LEU A 736 0.55 5.78 21.34
N SER A 737 -0.49 5.20 21.96
CA SER A 737 -0.75 3.77 21.86
C SER A 737 -0.94 3.32 20.41
N ARG A 738 -1.71 4.08 19.63
CA ARG A 738 -1.94 3.77 18.22
C ARG A 738 -0.64 3.80 17.44
N GLU A 739 0.19 4.81 17.67
CA GLU A 739 1.47 4.95 16.98
C GLU A 739 2.48 3.89 17.41
N ALA A 740 2.51 3.54 18.70
CA ALA A 740 3.33 2.46 19.24
C ALA A 740 2.95 1.11 18.60
N LEU A 741 1.66 0.81 18.43
CA LEU A 741 1.22 -0.42 17.75
C LEU A 741 1.63 -0.43 16.27
N ARG A 742 1.45 0.68 15.55
CA ARG A 742 1.87 0.79 14.13
C ARG A 742 3.36 0.57 13.95
N ARG A 743 4.18 1.18 14.84
CA ARG A 743 5.65 1.11 14.80
C ARG A 743 6.23 -0.09 15.53
N ARG A 744 5.38 -0.92 16.13
CA ARG A 744 5.76 -2.09 16.94
C ARG A 744 6.67 -1.71 18.12
N TRP A 745 6.45 -0.55 18.70
CA TRP A 745 7.11 -0.13 19.94
C TRP A 745 6.53 -0.92 21.13
N ARG A 746 7.32 -1.03 22.19
CA ARG A 746 6.88 -1.72 23.40
C ARG A 746 5.90 -0.83 24.15
N ILE A 747 4.73 -1.38 24.47
CA ILE A 747 3.78 -0.76 25.39
C ILE A 747 4.01 -1.37 26.78
N ARG A 748 4.18 -0.52 27.79
CA ARG A 748 4.41 -0.91 29.18
C ARG A 748 3.27 -0.38 30.05
N ASP A 749 2.68 -1.25 30.86
CA ASP A 749 1.65 -0.87 31.84
C ASP A 749 2.27 -0.88 33.24
N TRP A 750 2.80 0.27 33.66
CA TRP A 750 3.42 0.44 34.98
C TRP A 750 2.40 0.98 35.98
N LYS A 751 2.34 0.39 37.17
CA LYS A 751 1.35 0.72 38.19
C LYS A 751 2.00 1.35 39.41
N ARG A 752 1.22 2.17 40.12
CA ARG A 752 1.56 2.67 41.45
C ARG A 752 1.65 1.51 42.45
N GLY A 753 2.66 1.55 43.31
CA GLY A 753 2.88 0.57 44.38
C GLY A 753 3.78 1.13 45.49
N PRO A 754 3.84 0.50 46.67
CA PRO A 754 4.74 0.93 47.73
C PRO A 754 6.20 0.84 47.25
N ILE A 755 6.98 1.91 47.45
CA ILE A 755 8.43 1.85 47.27
C ILE A 755 9.01 1.20 48.53
N GLU A 756 9.68 0.05 48.38
CA GLU A 756 10.66 -0.36 49.39
C GLU A 756 11.87 0.56 49.23
N LEU A 757 12.02 1.54 50.14
CA LEU A 757 13.20 2.39 50.19
C LEU A 757 14.41 1.49 50.38
N ILE A 758 15.20 1.30 49.32
CA ILE A 758 16.49 0.64 49.39
C ILE A 758 17.35 1.47 50.35
N SER A 759 17.66 0.91 51.52
CA SER A 759 18.58 1.52 52.47
C SER A 759 19.92 1.71 51.80
N LYS A 760 20.45 2.94 51.83
CA LYS A 760 21.85 3.20 51.54
C LYS A 760 22.70 2.47 52.58
N ASP A 761 23.26 1.33 52.18
CA ASP A 761 24.53 0.79 52.68
C ASP A 761 25.09 -0.15 51.60
N ALA A 762 25.82 0.44 50.64
CA ALA A 762 26.88 -0.15 49.83
C ALA A 762 27.66 0.97 49.12
#